data_AF-A0A840QI91-F1
#
_entry.id   AF-A0A840QI91-F1
#
_cell.length_a   1.000
_cell.length_b   1.000
_cell.length_c   1.000
_cell.angle_alpha   90.00
_cell.angle_beta   90.00
_cell.angle_gamma   90.00
#
_symmetry.space_group_name_H-M   'P 1'
#
loop_
_entity.id
_entity.type
_entity.pdbx_description
1 polymer ?
#
loop_
_entity_poly.entity_id
_entity_poly.type
_entity_poly.pdbx_seq_one_letter_code
_entity_poly.pdbx_strand_id
1 'polypeptide(L)'
;MVCVARDGFHYPAAVFALAKRAFLEPARTTEQILDLVRRHRGARYLTIAGPSSALGFAILARLHRAFPRLRVGVLAAESVAKLSELVFKTLIYPCLPAEADTLIAPLLKGDSPLVDGRLTSYPQGAVEPEALSSRSDLQRVLSVITHGSEDYLRLTPSDLLCGLTDNAAELAVARKAAGPLPACMQGYECVYPESRRFDPAQIPAQVVFANACLTVKLGTQLLGTHNRFTVAQRFLDGWAGSYVASPLLKDGSPAENLLFHRLLDEGLSVGQAVELVNENLARWGIDAPAVFVMGDPEAVYASGPSTLTDSARHEEINGQMLVHFESALPAYVRMPLKDPALIHAYQRGRLEVRPSPGFGGHPPYYSAVGEIDGEPNLFVLGFTERPLLGHQTACTLVVAERGLVSDAERISAAMERYDNLSCLDIKLERARSVLGEMANQLPVLARRAKTAGSELTGSDDLRKSIDRILARCGHLDRLLLETLLRLTETREYHFVEAYRPTYTLEEAAACPAACGYCGEVVYRYVNRSLLRPHLRRYLISCPVCGATSDTEDESVRISVAGDNRLLPQSDTTMVITIDNAGDEDLKLLLGARITRGKPHGFEFRLEPETVRVPARGHVDVDLAIRTGEPQIRHTMLLRFYAVGLGRIFFAGRDLWIR
;
A
#
# COMPACT_ATOMS: atom_id res chain seq x y z
N MET A 1 -16.90 -28.87 6.75
CA MET A 1 -16.23 -30.07 7.31
C MET A 1 -15.81 -29.76 8.74
N VAL A 2 -15.88 -30.73 9.66
CA VAL A 2 -15.53 -30.52 11.07
C VAL A 2 -14.42 -31.48 11.49
N CYS A 3 -13.39 -30.93 12.12
CA CYS A 3 -12.24 -31.68 12.60
C CYS A 3 -12.13 -31.59 14.12
N VAL A 4 -11.87 -32.72 14.80
CA VAL A 4 -11.67 -32.77 16.26
C VAL A 4 -10.20 -32.95 16.60
N ALA A 5 -9.64 -31.97 17.32
CA ALA A 5 -8.20 -31.93 17.63
C ALA A 5 -7.77 -32.79 18.82
N ARG A 6 -8.69 -33.19 19.72
CA ARG A 6 -8.37 -33.97 20.93
C ARG A 6 -9.53 -34.84 21.41
N ASP A 7 -9.19 -35.98 22.00
CA ASP A 7 -10.14 -36.88 22.67
C ASP A 7 -10.90 -36.13 23.79
N GLY A 8 -12.19 -36.44 23.94
CA GLY A 8 -13.10 -35.78 24.90
C GLY A 8 -13.92 -34.60 24.34
N PHE A 9 -13.47 -33.93 23.28
CA PHE A 9 -14.21 -32.83 22.63
C PHE A 9 -15.09 -33.26 21.45
N HIS A 10 -15.24 -34.58 21.25
CA HIS A 10 -15.98 -35.15 20.12
C HIS A 10 -17.49 -34.92 20.21
N TYR A 11 -18.09 -34.89 21.40
CA TYR A 11 -19.54 -34.69 21.52
C TYR A 11 -20.00 -33.31 21.04
N PRO A 12 -19.45 -32.18 21.52
CA PRO A 12 -19.86 -30.86 21.01
C PRO A 12 -19.56 -30.70 19.51
N ALA A 13 -18.41 -31.22 19.06
CA ALA A 13 -18.05 -31.19 17.65
C ALA A 13 -19.01 -32.03 16.78
N ALA A 14 -19.49 -33.17 17.28
CA ALA A 14 -20.48 -33.99 16.60
C ALA A 14 -21.85 -33.30 16.52
N VAL A 15 -22.28 -32.61 17.58
CA VAL A 15 -23.49 -31.79 17.57
C VAL A 15 -23.39 -30.70 16.51
N PHE A 16 -22.26 -29.98 16.49
CA PHE A 16 -22.01 -28.95 15.48
C PHE A 16 -22.00 -29.52 14.05
N ALA A 17 -21.29 -30.62 13.84
CA ALA A 17 -21.22 -31.30 12.54
C ALA A 17 -22.59 -31.79 12.06
N LEU A 18 -23.39 -32.37 12.96
CA LEU A 18 -24.75 -32.83 12.65
C LEU A 18 -25.65 -31.66 12.25
N ALA A 19 -25.62 -30.56 13.02
CA ALA A 19 -26.39 -29.36 12.73
C ALA A 19 -26.02 -28.75 11.36
N LYS A 20 -24.74 -28.79 10.99
CA LYS A 20 -24.22 -28.31 9.70
C LYS A 20 -24.25 -29.33 8.57
N ARG A 21 -24.72 -30.57 8.83
CA ARG A 21 -24.64 -31.70 7.89
C ARG A 21 -23.23 -31.91 7.33
N ALA A 22 -22.22 -31.69 8.17
CA ALA A 22 -20.82 -31.76 7.81
C ALA A 22 -20.21 -33.11 8.18
N PHE A 23 -19.19 -33.53 7.43
CA PHE A 23 -18.34 -34.66 7.83
C PHE A 23 -17.59 -34.33 9.13
N LEU A 24 -17.64 -35.25 10.10
CA LEU A 24 -16.88 -35.18 11.34
C LEU A 24 -15.71 -36.17 11.25
N GLU A 25 -14.50 -35.68 11.42
CA GLU A 25 -13.29 -36.49 11.29
C GLU A 25 -12.30 -36.15 12.41
N PRO A 26 -11.64 -37.13 13.03
CA PRO A 26 -10.59 -36.87 14.01
C PRO A 26 -9.27 -36.50 13.30
N ALA A 27 -8.60 -35.42 13.73
CA ALA A 27 -7.22 -35.16 13.35
C ALA A 27 -6.47 -34.46 14.48
N ARG A 28 -5.40 -35.10 14.95
CA ARG A 28 -4.61 -34.72 16.12
C ARG A 28 -3.36 -33.91 15.78
N THR A 29 -2.95 -33.93 14.50
CA THR A 29 -1.76 -33.21 14.03
C THR A 29 -2.10 -32.30 12.86
N THR A 30 -1.24 -31.31 12.62
CA THR A 30 -1.38 -30.40 11.47
C THR A 30 -1.40 -31.16 10.15
N GLU A 31 -0.54 -32.17 10.01
CA GLU A 31 -0.42 -33.01 8.81
C GLU A 31 -1.72 -33.76 8.54
N GLN A 32 -2.34 -34.33 9.59
CA GLN A 32 -3.63 -35.02 9.46
C GLN A 32 -4.74 -34.08 9.02
N ILE A 33 -4.79 -32.84 9.54
CA ILE A 33 -5.76 -31.83 9.12
C ILE A 33 -5.53 -31.47 7.64
N LEU A 34 -4.28 -31.24 7.23
CA LEU A 34 -3.95 -30.93 5.83
C LEU A 34 -4.34 -32.09 4.89
N ASP A 35 -4.03 -33.34 5.25
CA ASP A 35 -4.39 -34.51 4.46
C ASP A 35 -5.90 -34.71 4.35
N LEU A 36 -6.63 -34.44 5.42
CA LEU A 36 -8.08 -34.44 5.45
C LEU A 36 -8.66 -33.39 4.48
N VAL A 37 -8.15 -32.17 4.47
CA VAL A 37 -8.56 -31.16 3.46
C VAL A 37 -8.24 -31.65 2.04
N ARG A 38 -7.08 -32.28 1.81
CA ARG A 38 -6.72 -32.84 0.48
C ARG A 38 -7.66 -33.95 0.03
N ARG A 39 -8.18 -34.77 0.94
CA ARG A 39 -9.16 -35.83 0.65
C ARG A 39 -10.53 -35.24 0.30
N HIS A 40 -10.88 -34.09 0.85
CA HIS A 40 -12.13 -33.39 0.61
C HIS A 40 -11.94 -32.14 -0.27
N ARG A 41 -11.40 -32.29 -1.50
CA ARG A 41 -11.05 -31.17 -2.40
C ARG A 41 -12.21 -30.20 -2.75
N GLY A 42 -13.46 -30.59 -2.49
CA GLY A 42 -14.63 -29.72 -2.67
C GLY A 42 -15.06 -28.95 -1.42
N ALA A 43 -14.39 -29.13 -0.28
CA ALA A 43 -14.72 -28.42 0.95
C ALA A 43 -14.45 -26.92 0.82
N ARG A 44 -15.50 -26.10 0.98
CA ARG A 44 -15.39 -24.64 1.06
C ARG A 44 -15.13 -24.14 2.47
N TYR A 45 -15.52 -24.94 3.47
CA TYR A 45 -15.45 -24.59 4.88
C TYR A 45 -14.83 -25.70 5.72
N LEU A 46 -14.00 -25.30 6.67
CA LEU A 46 -13.42 -26.16 7.70
C LEU A 46 -13.62 -25.50 9.07
N THR A 47 -14.24 -26.21 10.00
CA THR A 47 -14.29 -25.84 11.41
C THR A 47 -13.44 -26.79 12.21
N ILE A 48 -12.46 -26.27 12.95
CA ILE A 48 -11.61 -27.07 13.84
C ILE A 48 -12.09 -26.87 15.28
N ALA A 49 -12.44 -27.96 15.96
CA ALA A 49 -12.98 -27.95 17.31
C ALA A 49 -12.03 -28.65 18.30
N GLY A 50 -11.78 -28.02 19.45
CA GLY A 50 -10.93 -28.60 20.50
C GLY A 50 -10.42 -27.59 21.52
N PRO A 51 -9.46 -27.97 22.37
CA PRO A 51 -8.83 -27.05 23.31
C PRO A 51 -7.88 -26.11 22.58
N SER A 52 -7.75 -24.86 23.04
CA SER A 52 -6.89 -23.87 22.38
C SER A 52 -5.43 -24.33 22.30
N SER A 53 -4.96 -25.08 23.31
CA SER A 53 -3.62 -25.69 23.36
C SER A 53 -3.31 -26.63 22.18
N ALA A 54 -4.33 -27.23 21.54
CA ALA A 54 -4.17 -28.10 20.38
C ALA A 54 -4.27 -27.35 19.03
N LEU A 55 -4.60 -26.06 19.04
CA LEU A 55 -5.05 -25.30 17.88
C LEU A 55 -4.10 -24.15 17.52
N GLY A 56 -2.79 -24.36 17.63
CA GLY A 56 -1.79 -23.31 17.45
C GLY A 56 -1.83 -22.62 16.07
N PHE A 57 -1.38 -21.36 16.01
CA PHE A 57 -1.40 -20.54 14.79
C PHE A 57 -0.65 -21.12 13.60
N ALA A 58 0.37 -21.94 13.85
CA ALA A 58 1.10 -22.63 12.79
C ALA A 58 0.17 -23.50 11.92
N ILE A 59 -0.89 -24.06 12.50
CA ILE A 59 -1.90 -24.85 11.78
C ILE A 59 -2.67 -23.96 10.81
N LEU A 60 -3.20 -22.84 11.31
CA LEU A 60 -4.00 -21.89 10.52
C LEU A 60 -3.19 -21.28 9.37
N ALA A 61 -1.95 -20.85 9.65
CA ALA A 61 -1.06 -20.31 8.63
C ALA A 61 -0.72 -21.34 7.54
N ARG A 62 -0.49 -22.61 7.91
CA ARG A 62 -0.24 -23.69 6.95
C ARG A 62 -1.48 -24.02 6.13
N LEU A 63 -2.67 -24.02 6.74
CA LEU A 63 -3.94 -24.22 6.05
C LEU A 63 -4.19 -23.12 5.02
N HIS A 64 -4.06 -21.85 5.41
CA HIS A 64 -4.28 -20.73 4.50
C HIS A 64 -3.30 -20.75 3.33
N ARG A 65 -2.01 -21.04 3.58
CA ARG A 65 -1.00 -21.17 2.51
C ARG A 65 -1.30 -22.34 1.56
N ALA A 66 -1.73 -23.47 2.08
CA ALA A 66 -2.01 -24.66 1.27
C ALA A 66 -3.35 -24.60 0.54
N PHE A 67 -4.33 -23.92 1.12
CA PHE A 67 -5.72 -23.85 0.65
C PHE A 67 -6.25 -22.42 0.82
N PRO A 68 -5.82 -21.46 -0.02
CA PRO A 68 -6.15 -20.04 0.16
C PRO A 68 -7.66 -19.73 0.10
N ARG A 69 -8.44 -20.58 -0.58
CA ARG A 69 -9.91 -20.46 -0.70
C ARG A 69 -10.70 -21.24 0.37
N LEU A 70 -10.00 -21.92 1.29
CA LEU A 70 -10.66 -22.63 2.38
C LEU A 70 -10.98 -21.66 3.51
N ARG A 71 -12.27 -21.54 3.85
CA ARG A 71 -12.72 -20.70 4.94
C ARG A 71 -12.64 -21.46 6.24
N VAL A 72 -11.69 -21.07 7.08
CA VAL A 72 -11.38 -21.77 8.33
C VAL A 72 -11.96 -21.01 9.51
N GLY A 73 -12.70 -21.72 10.36
CA GLY A 73 -13.10 -21.25 11.67
C GLY A 73 -12.66 -22.20 12.78
N VAL A 74 -12.58 -21.68 13.99
CA VAL A 74 -12.08 -22.40 15.15
C VAL A 74 -13.08 -22.31 16.30
N LEU A 75 -13.53 -23.46 16.79
CA LEU A 75 -14.30 -23.57 18.02
C LEU A 75 -13.36 -24.06 19.13
N ALA A 76 -12.73 -23.10 19.82
CA ALA A 76 -11.77 -23.37 20.87
C ALA A 76 -12.34 -23.09 22.26
N ALA A 77 -12.20 -24.04 23.19
CA ALA A 77 -12.52 -23.84 24.60
C ALA A 77 -11.72 -24.79 25.49
N GLU A 78 -11.43 -24.40 26.73
CA GLU A 78 -10.63 -25.21 27.67
C GLU A 78 -11.40 -26.37 28.33
N SER A 79 -12.72 -26.43 28.15
CA SER A 79 -13.55 -27.51 28.68
C SER A 79 -14.66 -27.92 27.70
N VAL A 80 -15.12 -29.16 27.82
CA VAL A 80 -16.23 -29.67 27.01
C VAL A 80 -17.51 -28.85 27.24
N ALA A 81 -17.79 -28.46 28.47
CA ALA A 81 -18.96 -27.64 28.80
C ALA A 81 -18.92 -26.27 28.09
N LYS A 82 -17.76 -25.59 28.12
CA LYS A 82 -17.59 -24.31 27.42
C LYS A 82 -17.59 -24.47 25.90
N LEU A 83 -17.06 -25.57 25.36
CA LEU A 83 -17.20 -25.85 23.94
C LEU A 83 -18.67 -26.07 23.55
N SER A 84 -19.44 -26.81 24.37
CA SER A 84 -20.88 -27.00 24.13
C SER A 84 -21.65 -25.70 24.13
N GLU A 85 -21.36 -24.81 25.09
CA GLU A 85 -21.94 -23.47 25.17
C GLU A 85 -21.62 -22.65 23.91
N LEU A 86 -20.35 -22.63 23.49
CA LEU A 86 -19.95 -21.93 22.28
C LEU A 86 -20.65 -22.52 21.05
N VAL A 87 -20.65 -23.84 20.87
CA VAL A 87 -21.37 -24.54 19.78
C VAL A 87 -22.84 -24.13 19.75
N PHE A 88 -23.51 -24.13 20.91
CA PHE A 88 -24.91 -23.73 21.03
C PHE A 88 -25.13 -22.28 20.57
N LYS A 89 -24.34 -21.33 21.09
CA LYS A 89 -24.42 -19.92 20.71
C LYS A 89 -24.18 -19.73 19.21
N THR A 90 -23.10 -20.32 18.69
CA THR A 90 -22.73 -20.22 17.27
C THR A 90 -23.80 -20.77 16.33
N LEU A 91 -24.55 -21.80 16.73
CA LEU A 91 -25.65 -22.36 15.93
C LEU A 91 -26.94 -21.53 15.99
N ILE A 92 -27.22 -20.90 17.12
CA ILE A 92 -28.50 -20.21 17.36
C ILE A 92 -28.45 -18.73 16.96
N TYR A 93 -27.32 -18.07 17.20
CA TYR A 93 -27.19 -16.63 17.02
C TYR A 93 -27.51 -16.14 15.62
N PRO A 94 -27.12 -16.83 14.53
CA PRO A 94 -27.55 -16.47 13.18
C PRO A 94 -29.07 -16.35 13.00
N CYS A 95 -29.85 -17.05 13.83
CA CYS A 95 -31.32 -17.06 13.80
C CYS A 95 -31.96 -16.08 14.80
N LEU A 96 -31.19 -15.45 15.68
CA LEU A 96 -31.72 -14.49 16.64
C LEU A 96 -31.81 -13.08 16.03
N PRO A 97 -32.88 -12.33 16.30
CA PRO A 97 -33.01 -10.96 15.82
C PRO A 97 -31.94 -10.08 16.46
N ALA A 98 -31.21 -9.36 15.62
CA ALA A 98 -30.23 -8.36 16.02
C ALA A 98 -30.16 -7.31 14.91
N GLU A 99 -30.64 -6.10 15.19
CA GLU A 99 -30.86 -5.07 14.17
C GLU A 99 -29.78 -4.00 14.11
N ALA A 100 -28.91 -3.93 15.12
CA ALA A 100 -27.90 -2.89 15.27
C ALA A 100 -26.47 -3.44 15.10
N ASP A 101 -25.66 -2.65 14.40
CA ASP A 101 -24.22 -2.82 14.30
C ASP A 101 -23.50 -1.62 14.92
N THR A 102 -22.43 -1.88 15.65
CA THR A 102 -21.59 -0.85 16.27
C THR A 102 -20.17 -0.95 15.75
N LEU A 103 -19.58 0.20 15.36
CA LEU A 103 -18.16 0.32 15.06
C LEU A 103 -17.51 1.38 15.95
N ILE A 104 -16.60 0.97 16.83
CA ILE A 104 -15.77 1.90 17.59
C ILE A 104 -14.51 2.18 16.78
N ALA A 105 -14.37 3.40 16.29
CA ALA A 105 -13.28 3.83 15.43
C ALA A 105 -12.62 5.10 15.98
N PRO A 106 -11.75 4.99 17.01
CA PRO A 106 -11.06 6.11 17.63
C PRO A 106 -10.13 6.89 16.69
N LEU A 107 -9.78 6.31 15.54
CA LEU A 107 -9.04 7.00 14.48
C LEU A 107 -9.88 8.11 13.81
N LEU A 108 -11.21 8.06 13.95
CA LEU A 108 -12.10 9.13 13.53
C LEU A 108 -12.09 10.27 14.54
N LYS A 109 -12.03 11.48 14.01
CA LYS A 109 -12.23 12.72 14.78
C LYS A 109 -13.72 13.01 14.89
N GLY A 110 -14.13 13.51 16.04
CA GLY A 110 -15.49 13.95 16.30
C GLY A 110 -15.99 13.53 17.67
N ASP A 111 -17.06 14.19 18.10
CA ASP A 111 -17.70 13.98 19.40
C ASP A 111 -19.15 13.49 19.23
N SER A 112 -19.50 13.00 18.04
CA SER A 112 -20.85 12.54 17.73
C SER A 112 -20.79 11.27 16.88
N PRO A 113 -21.69 10.29 17.11
CA PRO A 113 -21.77 9.09 16.28
C PRO A 113 -22.18 9.41 14.84
N LEU A 114 -21.70 8.59 13.91
CA LEU A 114 -22.10 8.60 12.51
C LEU A 114 -23.02 7.40 12.26
N VAL A 115 -24.17 7.62 11.64
CA VAL A 115 -25.17 6.57 11.39
C VAL A 115 -25.33 6.36 9.89
N ASP A 116 -25.34 5.10 9.47
CA ASP A 116 -25.71 4.69 8.11
C ASP A 116 -26.42 3.34 8.14
N GLY A 117 -27.72 3.35 7.79
CA GLY A 117 -28.56 2.18 7.92
C GLY A 117 -28.56 1.65 9.36
N ARG A 118 -28.08 0.42 9.56
CA ARG A 118 -27.92 -0.20 10.88
C ARG A 118 -26.58 0.05 11.57
N LEU A 119 -25.59 0.55 10.84
CA LEU A 119 -24.25 0.76 11.37
C LEU A 119 -24.19 2.11 12.08
N THR A 120 -23.84 2.07 13.36
CA THR A 120 -23.47 3.27 14.13
C THR A 120 -21.98 3.25 14.42
N SER A 121 -21.27 4.23 13.88
CA SER A 121 -19.82 4.39 14.04
C SER A 121 -19.53 5.47 15.09
N TYR A 122 -18.72 5.13 16.09
CA TYR A 122 -18.36 6.00 17.20
C TYR A 122 -16.89 6.47 17.06
N PRO A 123 -16.67 7.76 16.73
CA PRO A 123 -15.37 8.41 16.91
C PRO A 123 -14.90 8.38 18.37
N GLN A 124 -13.61 8.64 18.62
CA GLN A 124 -13.03 8.54 19.97
C GLN A 124 -13.79 9.34 21.04
N GLY A 125 -14.19 10.58 20.71
CA GLY A 125 -14.88 11.47 21.64
C GLY A 125 -16.34 11.11 21.90
N ALA A 126 -16.92 10.21 21.09
CA ALA A 126 -18.32 9.81 21.15
C ALA A 126 -18.55 8.45 21.82
N VAL A 127 -17.48 7.74 22.22
CA VAL A 127 -17.62 6.41 22.84
C VAL A 127 -18.11 6.56 24.28
N GLU A 128 -19.20 5.88 24.61
CA GLU A 128 -19.72 5.73 25.97
C GLU A 128 -19.61 4.25 26.41
N PRO A 129 -18.51 3.84 27.08
CA PRO A 129 -18.27 2.44 27.44
C PRO A 129 -19.35 1.81 28.33
N GLU A 130 -19.91 2.58 29.25
CA GLU A 130 -21.03 2.15 30.08
C GLU A 130 -22.26 1.80 29.24
N ALA A 131 -22.55 2.57 28.20
CA ALA A 131 -23.67 2.30 27.30
C ALA A 131 -23.46 0.96 26.57
N LEU A 132 -22.24 0.63 26.14
CA LEU A 132 -21.97 -0.66 25.47
C LEU A 132 -22.27 -1.88 26.35
N SER A 133 -21.99 -1.78 27.65
CA SER A 133 -22.13 -2.90 28.60
C SER A 133 -23.51 -2.98 29.23
N SER A 134 -24.28 -1.89 29.23
CA SER A 134 -25.62 -1.82 29.85
C SER A 134 -26.77 -1.99 28.86
N ARG A 135 -26.47 -2.21 27.58
CA ARG A 135 -27.47 -2.50 26.55
C ARG A 135 -28.27 -3.75 26.86
N SER A 136 -29.57 -3.67 26.63
CA SER A 136 -30.49 -4.81 26.71
C SER A 136 -30.72 -5.48 25.36
N ASP A 137 -30.42 -4.78 24.26
CA ASP A 137 -30.59 -5.27 22.91
C ASP A 137 -29.34 -6.01 22.41
N LEU A 138 -29.56 -7.11 21.69
CA LEU A 138 -28.50 -7.88 21.07
C LEU A 138 -28.03 -7.20 19.79
N GLN A 139 -26.76 -6.83 19.75
CA GLN A 139 -26.10 -6.32 18.55
C GLN A 139 -25.73 -7.48 17.64
N ARG A 140 -25.82 -7.27 16.34
CA ARG A 140 -25.38 -8.27 15.37
C ARG A 140 -23.86 -8.27 15.29
N VAL A 141 -23.26 -7.10 15.07
CA VAL A 141 -21.80 -6.94 15.02
C VAL A 141 -21.32 -5.81 15.93
N LEU A 142 -20.35 -6.11 16.78
CA LEU A 142 -19.50 -5.12 17.45
C LEU A 142 -18.12 -5.14 16.81
N SER A 143 -17.75 -4.08 16.10
CA SER A 143 -16.40 -3.86 15.60
C SER A 143 -15.65 -2.85 16.46
N VAL A 144 -14.38 -3.10 16.73
CA VAL A 144 -13.51 -2.18 17.48
C VAL A 144 -12.17 -2.07 16.78
N ILE A 145 -11.73 -0.84 16.52
CA ILE A 145 -10.38 -0.52 16.01
C ILE A 145 -9.62 0.14 17.13
N THR A 146 -8.60 -0.49 17.69
CA THR A 146 -7.90 0.10 18.82
C THR A 146 -6.56 -0.54 19.13
N HIS A 147 -5.82 0.05 20.05
CA HIS A 147 -4.71 -0.62 20.71
C HIS A 147 -5.23 -1.67 21.69
N GLY A 148 -4.61 -2.85 21.62
CA GLY A 148 -4.92 -3.96 22.49
C GLY A 148 -3.70 -4.84 22.74
N SER A 149 -3.91 -5.79 23.62
CA SER A 149 -3.04 -6.92 23.91
C SER A 149 -3.93 -8.16 23.96
N GLU A 150 -3.35 -9.31 24.29
CA GLU A 150 -4.14 -10.53 24.49
C GLU A 150 -5.18 -10.37 25.61
N ASP A 151 -4.91 -9.58 26.64
CA ASP A 151 -5.69 -9.43 27.86
C ASP A 151 -6.50 -8.12 27.97
N TYR A 152 -6.43 -7.21 26.99
CA TYR A 152 -7.26 -6.01 26.98
C TYR A 152 -7.47 -5.39 25.60
N LEU A 153 -8.53 -4.58 25.47
CA LEU A 153 -8.73 -3.61 24.39
C LEU A 153 -8.96 -2.22 24.99
N ARG A 154 -8.32 -1.19 24.47
CA ARG A 154 -8.60 0.20 24.90
C ARG A 154 -9.81 0.73 24.17
N LEU A 155 -10.77 1.33 24.87
CA LEU A 155 -11.90 2.01 24.22
C LEU A 155 -11.64 3.51 24.11
N THR A 156 -11.15 4.09 25.20
CA THR A 156 -10.76 5.50 25.31
C THR A 156 -9.40 5.58 26.02
N PRO A 157 -8.80 6.77 26.20
CA PRO A 157 -7.62 6.91 27.05
C PRO A 157 -7.82 6.45 28.50
N SER A 158 -9.06 6.44 28.99
CA SER A 158 -9.41 6.15 30.40
C SER A 158 -10.22 4.86 30.57
N ASP A 159 -10.50 4.12 29.50
CA ASP A 159 -11.41 2.97 29.53
C ASP A 159 -10.83 1.78 28.77
N LEU A 160 -10.94 0.59 29.38
CA LEU A 160 -10.50 -0.66 28.77
C LEU A 160 -11.55 -1.77 28.93
N LEU A 161 -11.63 -2.63 27.92
CA LEU A 161 -12.24 -3.94 28.00
C LEU A 161 -11.19 -4.90 28.56
N CYS A 162 -11.45 -5.48 29.73
CA CYS A 162 -10.48 -6.30 30.47
C CYS A 162 -10.75 -7.79 30.27
N GLY A 163 -9.71 -8.54 29.91
CA GLY A 163 -9.74 -9.99 29.83
C GLY A 163 -9.84 -10.69 31.19
N LEU A 164 -9.68 -9.98 32.31
CA LEU A 164 -9.74 -10.57 33.65
C LEU A 164 -11.17 -11.02 34.00
N THR A 165 -11.34 -12.31 34.32
CA THR A 165 -12.60 -12.85 34.83
C THR A 165 -12.77 -12.59 36.33
N ASP A 166 -14.02 -12.37 36.75
CA ASP A 166 -14.46 -12.29 38.15
C ASP A 166 -14.65 -13.68 38.81
N ASN A 167 -14.55 -14.76 38.04
CA ASN A 167 -14.75 -16.12 38.55
C ASN A 167 -13.58 -16.58 39.44
N ALA A 168 -13.83 -16.63 40.75
CA ALA A 168 -12.84 -17.02 41.76
C ALA A 168 -12.22 -18.42 41.53
N ALA A 169 -12.98 -19.38 41.00
CA ALA A 169 -12.47 -20.72 40.73
C ALA A 169 -11.45 -20.69 39.57
N GLU A 170 -11.74 -19.92 38.52
CA GLU A 170 -10.84 -19.75 37.39
C GLU A 170 -9.57 -18.99 37.77
N LEU A 171 -9.72 -17.94 38.57
CA LEU A 171 -8.58 -17.22 39.14
C LEU A 171 -7.68 -18.13 39.98
N ALA A 172 -8.28 -19.03 40.77
CA ALA A 172 -7.53 -20.00 41.58
C ALA A 172 -6.80 -21.05 40.73
N VAL A 173 -7.42 -21.54 39.65
CA VAL A 173 -6.79 -22.47 38.70
C VAL A 173 -5.60 -21.80 38.01
N ALA A 174 -5.78 -20.57 37.54
CA ALA A 174 -4.73 -19.83 36.85
C ALA A 174 -3.52 -19.53 37.74
N ARG A 175 -3.74 -19.15 39.00
CA ARG A 175 -2.64 -18.93 39.96
C ARG A 175 -1.83 -20.20 40.24
N LYS A 176 -2.41 -21.39 40.03
CA LYS A 176 -1.72 -22.67 40.15
C LYS A 176 -1.07 -23.13 38.85
N ALA A 177 -1.48 -22.60 37.70
CA ALA A 177 -0.94 -22.97 36.40
C ALA A 177 0.49 -22.41 36.26
N ALA A 178 1.35 -23.17 35.58
CA ALA A 178 2.69 -22.71 35.27
C ALA A 178 2.62 -21.64 34.17
N GLY A 179 3.24 -20.49 34.41
CA GLY A 179 3.38 -19.44 33.41
C GLY A 179 3.32 -18.04 34.01
N PRO A 180 3.69 -17.03 33.21
CA PRO A 180 3.47 -15.63 33.56
C PRO A 180 1.98 -15.32 33.72
N LEU A 181 1.67 -14.42 34.66
CA LEU A 181 0.32 -13.92 34.93
C LEU A 181 0.31 -12.38 34.82
N PRO A 182 -0.85 -11.74 34.60
CA PRO A 182 -0.95 -10.29 34.71
C PRO A 182 -0.49 -9.80 36.10
N ALA A 183 0.07 -8.60 36.18
CA ALA A 183 0.58 -8.02 37.44
C ALA A 183 -0.46 -8.06 38.58
N CYS A 184 -1.72 -7.73 38.26
CA CYS A 184 -2.84 -7.76 39.20
C CYS A 184 -3.16 -9.16 39.77
N MET A 185 -2.81 -10.23 39.06
CA MET A 185 -2.98 -11.60 39.52
C MET A 185 -1.84 -12.09 40.42
N GLN A 186 -0.69 -11.40 40.38
CA GLN A 186 0.48 -11.65 41.20
C GLN A 186 0.48 -10.86 42.52
N GLY A 187 -0.56 -10.08 42.78
CA GLY A 187 -0.68 -9.24 43.98
C GLY A 187 -0.12 -7.82 43.84
N TYR A 188 0.29 -7.42 42.63
CA TYR A 188 0.62 -6.04 42.32
C TYR A 188 -0.61 -5.25 41.87
N GLU A 189 -0.49 -3.94 41.73
CA GLU A 189 -1.52 -3.12 41.11
C GLU A 189 -1.63 -3.41 39.61
N CYS A 190 -2.74 -2.99 39.00
CA CYS A 190 -2.87 -3.04 37.54
C CYS A 190 -1.90 -2.05 36.90
N VAL A 191 -1.36 -2.43 35.74
CA VAL A 191 -0.51 -1.54 34.92
C VAL A 191 -1.26 -0.34 34.33
N TYR A 192 -2.60 -0.34 34.44
CA TYR A 192 -3.48 0.76 34.09
C TYR A 192 -4.37 1.10 35.30
N PRO A 193 -3.81 1.72 36.35
CA PRO A 193 -4.54 1.98 37.59
C PRO A 193 -5.66 3.02 37.40
N GLU A 194 -5.44 4.00 36.51
CA GLU A 194 -6.40 5.09 36.23
C GLU A 194 -7.51 4.70 35.24
N SER A 195 -7.41 3.52 34.61
CA SER A 195 -8.38 3.10 33.60
C SER A 195 -9.56 2.37 34.23
N ARG A 196 -10.78 2.80 33.93
CA ARG A 196 -12.00 2.04 34.23
C ARG A 196 -12.01 0.76 33.38
N ARG A 197 -12.51 -0.31 33.97
CA ARG A 197 -12.48 -1.65 33.38
C ARG A 197 -13.89 -2.14 33.17
N PHE A 198 -14.16 -2.60 31.95
CA PHE A 198 -15.42 -3.19 31.55
C PHE A 198 -15.19 -4.65 31.17
N ASP A 199 -16.12 -5.52 31.51
CA ASP A 199 -16.03 -6.95 31.21
C ASP A 199 -16.59 -7.23 29.80
N PRO A 200 -15.78 -7.73 28.85
CA PRO A 200 -16.25 -8.10 27.52
C PRO A 200 -17.44 -9.06 27.54
N ALA A 201 -17.56 -9.90 28.57
CA ALA A 201 -18.64 -10.87 28.67
C ALA A 201 -20.03 -10.21 28.83
N GLN A 202 -20.09 -8.95 29.27
CA GLN A 202 -21.34 -8.21 29.47
C GLN A 202 -21.87 -7.54 28.20
N ILE A 203 -21.09 -7.51 27.11
CA ILE A 203 -21.48 -6.79 25.90
C ILE A 203 -22.31 -7.71 25.01
N PRO A 204 -23.61 -7.40 24.76
CA PRO A 204 -24.50 -8.25 23.99
C PRO A 204 -24.24 -8.09 22.49
N ALA A 205 -23.29 -8.88 21.95
CA ALA A 205 -22.99 -8.92 20.53
C ALA A 205 -22.95 -10.36 20.01
N GLN A 206 -23.50 -10.62 18.82
CA GLN A 206 -23.42 -11.94 18.19
C GLN A 206 -22.04 -12.20 17.59
N VAL A 207 -21.49 -11.20 16.90
CA VAL A 207 -20.16 -11.20 16.30
C VAL A 207 -19.36 -10.04 16.87
N VAL A 208 -18.11 -10.31 17.22
CA VAL A 208 -17.15 -9.26 17.58
C VAL A 208 -16.02 -9.26 16.57
N PHE A 209 -15.74 -8.12 15.93
CA PHE A 209 -14.56 -7.93 15.10
C PHE A 209 -13.58 -6.96 15.77
N ALA A 210 -12.54 -7.50 16.39
CA ALA A 210 -11.48 -6.72 17.00
C ALA A 210 -10.31 -6.51 16.03
N ASN A 211 -10.24 -5.31 15.49
CA ASN A 211 -9.10 -4.78 14.75
C ASN A 211 -8.10 -4.16 15.75
N ALA A 212 -7.34 -5.03 16.40
CA ALA A 212 -6.35 -4.68 17.40
C ALA A 212 -5.22 -5.71 17.46
N CYS A 213 -4.07 -5.30 18.00
CA CYS A 213 -2.91 -6.18 18.12
C CYS A 213 -3.14 -7.34 19.08
N LEU A 214 -2.79 -8.56 18.63
CA LEU A 214 -2.57 -9.73 19.50
C LEU A 214 -3.78 -10.17 20.35
N THR A 215 -5.00 -9.79 20.00
CA THR A 215 -6.20 -10.05 20.83
C THR A 215 -6.66 -11.50 20.83
N VAL A 216 -6.18 -12.29 19.87
CA VAL A 216 -6.41 -13.73 19.82
C VAL A 216 -5.11 -14.49 20.04
N LYS A 217 -5.18 -15.49 20.92
CA LYS A 217 -4.10 -16.45 21.16
C LYS A 217 -4.63 -17.88 21.13
N LEU A 218 -3.98 -18.73 20.34
CA LEU A 218 -4.22 -20.16 20.29
C LEU A 218 -2.88 -20.89 20.49
N GLY A 219 -2.89 -21.99 21.24
CA GLY A 219 -1.68 -22.72 21.60
C GLY A 219 -0.93 -22.04 22.74
N THR A 220 0.34 -21.69 22.50
CA THR A 220 1.22 -21.00 23.45
C THR A 220 0.90 -19.51 23.52
N GLN A 221 0.85 -18.94 24.73
CA GLN A 221 0.41 -17.56 24.97
C GLN A 221 1.41 -16.81 25.85
N LEU A 222 1.31 -15.47 25.88
CA LEU A 222 2.18 -14.65 26.72
C LEU A 222 1.81 -14.83 28.19
N LEU A 223 0.54 -15.04 28.56
CA LEU A 223 0.06 -15.18 29.94
C LEU A 223 -0.17 -16.64 30.36
N GLY A 224 0.72 -17.53 29.93
CA GLY A 224 0.71 -18.95 30.29
C GLY A 224 -0.17 -19.81 29.39
N THR A 225 -0.49 -21.02 29.85
CA THR A 225 -1.28 -22.00 29.07
C THR A 225 -2.78 -21.96 29.37
N HIS A 226 -3.22 -21.11 30.29
CA HIS A 226 -4.64 -20.98 30.68
C HIS A 226 -5.27 -19.79 29.93
N ASN A 227 -5.89 -20.05 28.78
CA ASN A 227 -6.45 -19.07 27.83
C ASN A 227 -7.67 -18.27 28.34
N ARG A 228 -7.84 -18.10 29.65
CA ARG A 228 -9.08 -17.55 30.22
C ARG A 228 -9.01 -16.06 30.54
N PHE A 229 -7.84 -15.46 30.42
CA PHE A 229 -7.63 -14.02 30.62
C PHE A 229 -7.54 -13.25 29.32
N THR A 230 -7.78 -13.92 28.18
CA THR A 230 -7.75 -13.22 26.90
C THR A 230 -9.07 -12.50 26.67
N VAL A 231 -8.99 -11.30 26.08
CA VAL A 231 -10.15 -10.49 25.76
C VAL A 231 -11.08 -11.24 24.79
N ALA A 232 -10.53 -11.99 23.84
CA ALA A 232 -11.29 -12.85 22.94
C ALA A 232 -12.08 -13.93 23.71
N GLN A 233 -11.45 -14.63 24.65
CA GLN A 233 -12.15 -15.65 25.43
C GLN A 233 -13.24 -15.04 26.31
N ARG A 234 -13.04 -13.85 26.88
CA ARG A 234 -14.09 -13.17 27.67
C ARG A 234 -15.33 -12.85 26.85
N PHE A 235 -15.18 -12.38 25.62
CA PHE A 235 -16.32 -12.21 24.71
C PHE A 235 -17.02 -13.55 24.43
N LEU A 236 -16.24 -14.60 24.14
CA LEU A 236 -16.77 -15.94 23.85
C LEU A 236 -17.35 -16.66 25.08
N ASP A 237 -16.98 -16.27 26.30
CA ASP A 237 -17.57 -16.77 27.54
C ASP A 237 -18.89 -16.06 27.88
N GLY A 238 -19.10 -14.86 27.33
CA GLY A 238 -20.34 -14.09 27.46
C GLY A 238 -21.25 -14.28 26.26
N TRP A 239 -21.61 -13.17 25.60
CA TRP A 239 -22.53 -13.21 24.47
C TRP A 239 -21.88 -13.75 23.20
N ALA A 240 -20.77 -13.20 22.72
CA ALA A 240 -20.24 -13.49 21.37
C ALA A 240 -20.30 -14.97 20.95
N GLY A 241 -20.93 -15.23 19.81
CA GLY A 241 -20.94 -16.54 19.13
C GLY A 241 -19.79 -16.68 18.13
N SER A 242 -19.22 -15.55 17.71
CA SER A 242 -18.02 -15.47 16.88
C SER A 242 -17.14 -14.30 17.31
N TYR A 243 -15.82 -14.52 17.32
CA TYR A 243 -14.81 -13.49 17.52
C TYR A 243 -13.85 -13.50 16.33
N VAL A 244 -13.76 -12.37 15.63
CA VAL A 244 -12.95 -12.16 14.43
C VAL A 244 -11.83 -11.19 14.77
N ALA A 245 -10.59 -11.59 14.51
CA ALA A 245 -9.43 -10.76 14.81
C ALA A 245 -8.16 -11.32 14.16
N SER A 246 -7.07 -10.56 14.25
CA SER A 246 -5.72 -11.01 13.89
C SER A 246 -4.94 -11.45 15.14
N PRO A 247 -4.13 -12.50 15.05
CA PRO A 247 -3.22 -12.88 16.12
C PRO A 247 -1.88 -12.12 16.04
N LEU A 248 -1.71 -11.29 15.01
CA LEU A 248 -0.49 -10.55 14.71
C LEU A 248 -0.63 -9.07 15.11
N LEU A 249 0.47 -8.33 15.00
CA LEU A 249 0.45 -6.88 15.08
C LEU A 249 -0.37 -6.32 13.91
N LYS A 250 -1.10 -5.24 14.19
CA LYS A 250 -1.88 -4.49 13.22
C LYS A 250 -1.63 -3.01 13.37
N ASP A 251 -1.52 -2.31 12.25
CA ASP A 251 -1.65 -0.86 12.18
C ASP A 251 -3.13 -0.46 12.30
N GLY A 252 -4.02 -1.30 11.75
CA GLY A 252 -5.47 -1.12 11.77
C GLY A 252 -5.95 -0.08 10.75
N SER A 253 -6.84 -0.51 9.86
CA SER A 253 -7.55 0.38 8.92
C SER A 253 -9.05 0.34 9.19
N PRO A 254 -9.78 1.45 9.19
CA PRO A 254 -11.24 1.37 9.26
C PRO A 254 -11.90 0.72 8.04
N ALA A 255 -11.18 0.64 6.92
CA ALA A 255 -11.65 -0.02 5.71
C ALA A 255 -11.98 -1.50 5.92
N GLU A 256 -11.22 -2.24 6.75
CA GLU A 256 -11.49 -3.67 6.99
C GLU A 256 -12.80 -3.89 7.76
N ASN A 257 -13.07 -3.08 8.80
CA ASN A 257 -14.30 -3.19 9.58
C ASN A 257 -15.50 -2.78 8.73
N LEU A 258 -15.42 -1.65 8.01
CA LEU A 258 -16.47 -1.22 7.10
C LEU A 258 -16.77 -2.28 6.04
N LEU A 259 -15.74 -2.84 5.41
CA LEU A 259 -15.90 -3.91 4.44
C LEU A 259 -16.61 -5.12 5.07
N PHE A 260 -16.17 -5.56 6.25
CA PHE A 260 -16.77 -6.68 6.96
C PHE A 260 -18.27 -6.47 7.23
N HIS A 261 -18.66 -5.30 7.76
CA HIS A 261 -20.07 -4.97 8.00
C HIS A 261 -20.91 -5.03 6.71
N ARG A 262 -20.40 -4.45 5.62
CA ARG A 262 -21.13 -4.43 4.33
C ARG A 262 -21.28 -5.81 3.71
N LEU A 263 -20.24 -6.64 3.78
CA LEU A 263 -20.30 -8.02 3.28
C LEU A 263 -21.33 -8.85 4.06
N LEU A 264 -21.43 -8.65 5.39
CA LEU A 264 -22.49 -9.29 6.17
C LEU A 264 -23.88 -8.74 5.85
N ASP A 265 -24.02 -7.45 5.54
CA ASP A 265 -25.29 -6.89 5.06
C ASP A 265 -25.73 -7.49 3.72
N GLU A 266 -24.80 -7.82 2.84
CA GLU A 266 -25.06 -8.54 1.59
C GLU A 266 -25.34 -10.04 1.78
N GLY A 267 -25.35 -10.54 3.02
CA GLY A 267 -25.68 -11.92 3.34
C GLY A 267 -24.53 -12.91 3.12
N LEU A 268 -23.29 -12.43 3.01
CA LEU A 268 -22.13 -13.33 3.00
C LEU A 268 -21.95 -13.97 4.37
N SER A 269 -21.39 -15.18 4.38
CA SER A 269 -20.96 -15.82 5.62
C SER A 269 -19.78 -15.09 6.26
N VAL A 270 -19.60 -15.24 7.57
CA VAL A 270 -18.45 -14.68 8.30
C VAL A 270 -17.12 -15.09 7.65
N GLY A 271 -17.00 -16.35 7.23
CA GLY A 271 -15.81 -16.85 6.56
C GLY A 271 -15.54 -16.20 5.21
N GLN A 272 -16.57 -15.93 4.41
CA GLN A 272 -16.46 -15.19 3.15
C GLN A 272 -16.06 -13.73 3.38
N ALA A 273 -16.66 -13.08 4.38
CA ALA A 273 -16.33 -11.70 4.73
C ALA A 273 -14.86 -11.58 5.17
N VAL A 274 -14.37 -12.50 6.01
CA VAL A 274 -12.96 -12.52 6.45
C VAL A 274 -12.00 -12.85 5.30
N GLU A 275 -12.37 -13.75 4.39
CA GLU A 275 -11.59 -14.04 3.17
C GLU A 275 -11.36 -12.75 2.37
N LEU A 276 -12.43 -12.00 2.06
CA LEU A 276 -12.34 -10.74 1.31
C LEU A 276 -11.61 -9.63 2.08
N VAL A 277 -11.76 -9.56 3.41
CA VAL A 277 -10.97 -8.64 4.24
C VAL A 277 -9.48 -8.96 4.12
N ASN A 278 -9.08 -10.23 4.23
CA ASN A 278 -7.68 -10.63 4.10
C ASN A 278 -7.12 -10.38 2.70
N GLU A 279 -7.90 -10.65 1.64
CA GLU A 279 -7.49 -10.30 0.28
C GLU A 279 -7.19 -8.81 0.13
N ASN A 280 -8.02 -7.95 0.73
CA ASN A 280 -7.82 -6.51 0.68
C ASN A 280 -6.66 -6.05 1.56
N LEU A 281 -6.44 -6.63 2.74
CA LEU A 281 -5.25 -6.34 3.56
C LEU A 281 -3.96 -6.63 2.79
N ALA A 282 -3.91 -7.75 2.08
CA ALA A 282 -2.77 -8.09 1.21
C ALA A 282 -2.57 -7.08 0.08
N ARG A 283 -3.66 -6.61 -0.54
CA ARG A 283 -3.62 -5.63 -1.65
C ARG A 283 -3.24 -4.22 -1.19
N TRP A 284 -3.79 -3.78 -0.07
CA TRP A 284 -3.50 -2.47 0.52
C TRP A 284 -2.07 -2.39 1.03
N GLY A 285 -1.47 -3.53 1.41
CA GLY A 285 -0.11 -3.58 1.97
C GLY A 285 0.01 -2.86 3.32
N ILE A 286 -1.11 -2.71 4.03
CA ILE A 286 -1.16 -2.01 5.31
C ILE A 286 -0.79 -2.96 6.46
N ASP A 287 -1.36 -4.16 6.43
CA ASP A 287 -1.30 -5.18 7.48
C ASP A 287 -1.10 -6.58 6.91
N ALA A 288 -0.70 -7.52 7.77
CA ALA A 288 -0.68 -8.93 7.40
C ALA A 288 -2.13 -9.46 7.19
N PRO A 289 -2.40 -10.24 6.12
CA PRO A 289 -3.70 -10.83 5.83
C PRO A 289 -3.97 -12.05 6.73
N ALA A 290 -4.07 -11.81 8.04
CA ALA A 290 -4.11 -12.83 9.07
C ALA A 290 -5.34 -12.71 9.99
N VAL A 291 -6.41 -12.08 9.52
CA VAL A 291 -7.71 -12.08 10.22
C VAL A 291 -8.32 -13.46 10.11
N PHE A 292 -8.84 -14.03 11.20
CA PHE A 292 -9.52 -15.32 11.16
C PHE A 292 -10.69 -15.38 12.13
N VAL A 293 -11.46 -16.47 12.06
CA VAL A 293 -12.71 -16.65 12.80
C VAL A 293 -12.50 -17.62 13.97
N MET A 294 -12.70 -17.15 15.20
CA MET A 294 -13.04 -18.01 16.34
C MET A 294 -14.55 -18.12 16.44
N GLY A 295 -15.11 -19.16 15.82
CA GLY A 295 -16.54 -19.30 15.59
C GLY A 295 -16.83 -20.16 14.36
N ASP A 296 -18.05 -20.08 13.86
CA ASP A 296 -18.48 -20.77 12.65
C ASP A 296 -18.24 -19.92 11.40
N PRO A 297 -17.37 -20.37 10.47
CA PRO A 297 -17.12 -19.64 9.24
C PRO A 297 -18.32 -19.69 8.28
N GLU A 298 -19.27 -20.61 8.47
CA GLU A 298 -20.50 -20.76 7.67
C GLU A 298 -21.67 -19.92 8.19
N ALA A 299 -21.50 -19.22 9.31
CA ALA A 299 -22.57 -18.42 9.90
C ALA A 299 -22.95 -17.25 8.97
N VAL A 300 -24.23 -17.16 8.63
CA VAL A 300 -24.84 -16.06 7.88
C VAL A 300 -25.87 -15.40 8.77
N TYR A 301 -25.69 -14.11 9.04
CA TYR A 301 -26.59 -13.34 9.89
C TYR A 301 -27.63 -12.60 9.05
N ALA A 302 -28.73 -12.18 9.68
CA ALA A 302 -29.80 -11.45 8.98
C ALA A 302 -29.24 -10.24 8.21
N SER A 303 -29.50 -10.21 6.91
CA SER A 303 -29.11 -9.11 6.02
C SER A 303 -29.79 -7.81 6.42
N GLY A 304 -29.13 -6.69 6.11
CA GLY A 304 -29.75 -5.37 6.19
C GLY A 304 -30.74 -5.17 5.04
N PRO A 305 -31.66 -4.20 5.14
CA PRO A 305 -32.26 -3.66 3.93
C PRO A 305 -31.12 -3.17 3.03
N SER A 306 -30.89 -3.88 1.93
CA SER A 306 -29.85 -3.53 0.95
C SER A 306 -30.26 -2.24 0.25
N THR A 307 -29.80 -1.10 0.76
CA THR A 307 -29.84 0.17 0.02
C THR A 307 -28.62 0.24 -0.89
N LEU A 308 -28.51 -0.71 -1.83
CA LEU A 308 -27.69 -0.49 -3.01
C LEU A 308 -28.31 0.71 -3.71
N THR A 309 -27.66 1.87 -3.56
CA THR A 309 -28.12 3.08 -4.23
C THR A 309 -27.52 3.09 -5.64
N ASP A 310 -28.36 3.30 -6.65
CA ASP A 310 -27.96 3.58 -8.04
C ASP A 310 -27.33 4.99 -8.20
N SER A 311 -26.73 5.50 -7.13
CA SER A 311 -26.18 6.85 -6.99
C SER A 311 -24.81 7.01 -7.65
N ALA A 312 -24.19 5.91 -8.09
CA ALA A 312 -22.96 5.90 -8.86
C ALA A 312 -23.22 5.40 -10.28
N ARG A 313 -22.83 6.20 -11.28
CA ARG A 313 -22.78 5.76 -12.67
C ARG A 313 -21.37 5.27 -12.96
N HIS A 314 -21.22 4.22 -13.76
CA HIS A 314 -19.91 3.78 -14.20
C HIS A 314 -19.89 3.40 -15.67
N GLU A 315 -18.73 3.57 -16.28
CA GLU A 315 -18.43 3.13 -17.64
C GLU A 315 -17.06 2.44 -17.67
N GLU A 316 -16.93 1.41 -18.50
CA GLU A 316 -15.67 0.72 -18.71
C GLU A 316 -15.20 0.93 -20.16
N ILE A 317 -14.02 1.53 -20.32
CA ILE A 317 -13.46 1.92 -21.61
C ILE A 317 -11.96 1.60 -21.61
N ASN A 318 -11.53 0.77 -22.57
CA ASN A 318 -10.11 0.47 -22.82
C ASN A 318 -9.32 -0.01 -21.59
N GLY A 319 -9.86 -0.96 -20.81
CA GLY A 319 -9.20 -1.47 -19.60
C GLY A 319 -9.16 -0.49 -18.43
N GLN A 320 -10.06 0.49 -18.43
CA GLN A 320 -10.29 1.42 -17.32
C GLN A 320 -11.78 1.46 -16.97
N MET A 321 -12.11 1.62 -15.70
CA MET A 321 -13.46 1.92 -15.23
C MET A 321 -13.48 3.34 -14.67
N LEU A 322 -14.41 4.16 -15.15
CA LEU A 322 -14.70 5.47 -14.61
C LEU A 322 -15.98 5.39 -13.78
N VAL A 323 -15.91 5.77 -12.51
CA VAL A 323 -17.05 5.79 -11.60
C VAL A 323 -17.37 7.23 -11.24
N HIS A 324 -18.55 7.69 -11.61
CA HIS A 324 -19.04 9.04 -11.39
C HIS A 324 -20.07 9.07 -10.26
N PHE A 325 -19.84 9.96 -9.30
CA PHE A 325 -20.78 10.27 -8.23
C PHE A 325 -21.29 11.70 -8.45
N GLU A 326 -22.60 11.88 -8.43
CA GLU A 326 -23.26 13.17 -8.61
C GLU A 326 -23.96 13.57 -7.31
N SER A 327 -23.79 14.83 -6.88
CA SER A 327 -24.44 15.43 -5.70
C SER A 327 -24.10 14.84 -4.33
N ALA A 328 -23.76 13.56 -4.22
CA ALA A 328 -23.38 12.91 -2.97
C ALA A 328 -22.43 11.72 -3.22
N LEU A 329 -21.62 11.42 -2.20
CA LEU A 329 -20.90 10.16 -2.07
C LEU A 329 -21.70 9.23 -1.14
N PRO A 330 -22.12 8.04 -1.60
CA PRO A 330 -22.88 7.09 -0.78
C PRO A 330 -21.96 6.36 0.20
N ALA A 331 -22.46 6.06 1.39
CA ALA A 331 -21.70 5.28 2.38
C ALA A 331 -21.29 3.88 1.88
N TYR A 332 -21.99 3.35 0.88
CA TYR A 332 -21.66 2.08 0.27
C TYR A 332 -22.05 2.02 -1.19
N VAL A 333 -21.11 1.61 -2.04
CA VAL A 333 -21.38 1.25 -3.44
C VAL A 333 -20.61 -0.02 -3.78
N ARG A 334 -21.29 -0.95 -4.48
CA ARG A 334 -20.68 -2.14 -5.09
C ARG A 334 -20.91 -2.11 -6.60
N MET A 335 -19.87 -2.35 -7.38
CA MET A 335 -19.96 -2.40 -8.84
C MET A 335 -19.18 -3.60 -9.40
N PRO A 336 -19.78 -4.43 -10.26
CA PRO A 336 -19.08 -5.54 -10.91
C PRO A 336 -18.10 -5.02 -11.95
N LEU A 337 -16.96 -5.68 -12.09
CA LEU A 337 -15.98 -5.43 -13.14
C LEU A 337 -16.27 -6.36 -14.32
N LYS A 338 -16.49 -5.80 -15.52
CA LYS A 338 -16.86 -6.58 -16.72
C LYS A 338 -15.76 -6.60 -17.78
N ASP A 339 -14.91 -5.58 -17.80
CA ASP A 339 -13.82 -5.44 -18.78
C ASP A 339 -12.77 -6.53 -18.54
N PRO A 340 -12.43 -7.34 -19.56
CA PRO A 340 -11.47 -8.42 -19.42
C PRO A 340 -10.09 -8.00 -18.92
N ALA A 341 -9.61 -6.79 -19.28
CA ALA A 341 -8.32 -6.28 -18.82
C ALA A 341 -8.37 -5.92 -17.33
N LEU A 342 -9.47 -5.35 -16.85
CA LEU A 342 -9.68 -5.08 -15.42
C LEU A 342 -9.78 -6.37 -14.60
N ILE A 343 -10.53 -7.37 -15.08
CA ILE A 343 -10.64 -8.69 -14.46
C ILE A 343 -9.26 -9.34 -14.37
N HIS A 344 -8.49 -9.28 -15.44
CA HIS A 344 -7.14 -9.82 -15.49
C HIS A 344 -6.17 -9.06 -14.56
N ALA A 345 -6.28 -7.73 -14.47
CA ALA A 345 -5.53 -6.93 -13.51
C ALA A 345 -5.91 -7.28 -12.05
N TYR A 346 -7.19 -7.50 -11.76
CA TYR A 346 -7.67 -7.98 -10.46
C TYR A 346 -7.05 -9.33 -10.09
N GLN A 347 -7.05 -10.30 -11.02
CA GLN A 347 -6.48 -11.64 -10.81
C GLN A 347 -4.97 -11.60 -10.56
N ARG A 348 -4.26 -10.63 -11.14
CA ARG A 348 -2.82 -10.40 -10.92
C ARG A 348 -2.52 -9.58 -9.66
N GLY A 349 -3.53 -9.14 -8.91
CA GLY A 349 -3.35 -8.25 -7.76
C GLY A 349 -2.79 -6.88 -8.15
N ARG A 350 -3.02 -6.45 -9.39
CA ARG A 350 -2.52 -5.18 -9.96
C ARG A 350 -3.60 -4.15 -10.17
N LEU A 351 -4.85 -4.41 -9.79
CA LEU A 351 -5.90 -3.41 -9.90
C LEU A 351 -5.66 -2.26 -8.91
N GLU A 352 -5.80 -1.03 -9.37
CA GLU A 352 -5.66 0.18 -8.57
C GLU A 352 -6.88 1.08 -8.74
N VAL A 353 -7.32 1.69 -7.63
CA VAL A 353 -8.42 2.65 -7.60
C VAL A 353 -7.85 4.02 -7.27
N ARG A 354 -7.96 4.96 -8.21
CA ARG A 354 -7.43 6.32 -8.07
C ARG A 354 -8.56 7.33 -8.18
N PRO A 355 -8.74 8.19 -7.18
CA PRO A 355 -9.64 9.32 -7.31
C PRO A 355 -9.07 10.42 -8.22
N SER A 356 -9.95 11.02 -9.02
CA SER A 356 -9.68 12.27 -9.71
C SER A 356 -9.51 13.43 -8.71
N PRO A 357 -8.85 14.54 -9.10
CA PRO A 357 -8.71 15.71 -8.26
C PRO A 357 -10.01 16.20 -7.63
N GLY A 358 -10.00 16.41 -6.32
CA GLY A 358 -11.15 16.92 -5.57
C GLY A 358 -11.97 15.86 -4.84
N PHE A 359 -11.44 14.65 -4.65
CA PHE A 359 -12.13 13.59 -3.88
C PHE A 359 -11.96 13.70 -2.36
N GLY A 360 -11.12 14.62 -1.87
CA GLY A 360 -10.86 14.84 -0.43
C GLY A 360 -12.09 15.14 0.44
N GLY A 361 -11.87 15.40 1.73
CA GLY A 361 -12.92 15.76 2.70
C GLY A 361 -12.92 14.91 3.97
N HIS A 362 -13.96 15.05 4.80
CA HIS A 362 -14.17 14.22 6.00
C HIS A 362 -15.67 13.89 6.12
N PRO A 363 -16.05 12.70 6.64
CA PRO A 363 -15.21 11.56 7.03
C PRO A 363 -14.52 10.89 5.82
N PRO A 364 -13.51 10.02 6.05
CA PRO A 364 -12.77 9.38 4.96
C PRO A 364 -13.58 8.29 4.26
N TYR A 365 -13.25 8.09 2.98
CA TYR A 365 -13.76 7.04 2.10
C TYR A 365 -12.65 6.09 1.71
N TYR A 366 -13.00 4.82 1.54
CA TYR A 366 -12.09 3.74 1.21
C TYR A 366 -12.53 2.98 -0.04
N SER A 367 -11.59 2.25 -0.63
CA SER A 367 -11.87 1.28 -1.68
C SER A 367 -11.41 -0.11 -1.31
N ALA A 368 -12.18 -1.10 -1.72
CA ALA A 368 -11.85 -2.51 -1.66
C ALA A 368 -12.21 -3.18 -2.98
N VAL A 369 -11.64 -4.35 -3.24
CA VAL A 369 -11.95 -5.16 -4.42
C VAL A 369 -12.02 -6.63 -4.03
N GLY A 370 -12.93 -7.38 -4.61
CA GLY A 370 -13.21 -8.75 -4.15
C GLY A 370 -14.15 -9.51 -5.05
N GLU A 371 -14.08 -10.84 -5.00
CA GLU A 371 -14.97 -11.70 -5.78
C GLU A 371 -16.22 -12.04 -4.96
N ILE A 372 -17.40 -11.77 -5.52
CA ILE A 372 -18.69 -12.21 -4.98
C ILE A 372 -19.39 -13.01 -6.08
N ASP A 373 -19.83 -14.22 -5.74
CA ASP A 373 -20.51 -15.14 -6.66
C ASP A 373 -19.76 -15.41 -7.98
N GLY A 374 -18.42 -15.39 -7.93
CA GLY A 374 -17.56 -15.62 -9.09
C GLY A 374 -17.27 -14.36 -9.92
N GLU A 375 -17.84 -13.21 -9.54
CA GLU A 375 -17.65 -11.93 -10.24
C GLU A 375 -16.76 -11.00 -9.41
N PRO A 376 -15.68 -10.43 -9.99
CA PRO A 376 -14.88 -9.43 -9.31
C PRO A 376 -15.64 -8.10 -9.23
N ASN A 377 -15.61 -7.48 -8.06
CA ASN A 377 -16.33 -6.26 -7.74
C ASN A 377 -15.38 -5.20 -7.17
N LEU A 378 -15.69 -3.93 -7.45
CA LEU A 378 -15.21 -2.76 -6.73
C LEU A 378 -16.20 -2.41 -5.62
N PHE A 379 -15.68 -2.12 -4.44
CA PHE A 379 -16.41 -1.57 -3.30
C PHE A 379 -15.90 -0.18 -2.96
N VAL A 380 -16.81 0.76 -2.72
CA VAL A 380 -16.54 2.08 -2.16
C VAL A 380 -17.22 2.16 -0.79
N LEU A 381 -16.44 2.49 0.24
CA LEU A 381 -16.85 2.37 1.63
C LEU A 381 -16.70 3.73 2.33
N GLY A 382 -17.79 4.23 2.90
CA GLY A 382 -17.84 5.41 3.74
C GLY A 382 -18.58 5.12 5.06
N PHE A 383 -18.36 5.96 6.05
CA PHE A 383 -19.06 5.87 7.34
C PHE A 383 -20.50 6.38 7.29
N THR A 384 -20.77 7.32 6.40
CA THR A 384 -22.08 7.92 6.17
C THR A 384 -22.10 8.56 4.79
N GLU A 385 -23.29 8.77 4.23
CA GLU A 385 -23.46 9.53 2.99
C GLU A 385 -22.93 10.95 3.17
N ARG A 386 -22.14 11.40 2.20
CA ARG A 386 -21.54 12.74 2.22
C ARG A 386 -22.06 13.56 1.04
N PRO A 387 -22.84 14.61 1.26
CA PRO A 387 -23.23 15.51 0.18
C PRO A 387 -21.98 16.19 -0.41
N LEU A 388 -21.92 16.27 -1.73
CA LEU A 388 -20.91 17.01 -2.47
C LEU A 388 -21.35 18.48 -2.52
N LEU A 389 -20.65 19.34 -1.78
CA LEU A 389 -21.02 20.75 -1.60
C LEU A 389 -20.06 21.70 -2.32
N GLY A 390 -20.55 22.90 -2.66
CA GLY A 390 -19.75 23.98 -3.24
C GLY A 390 -19.37 23.74 -4.71
N HIS A 391 -18.08 23.86 -5.03
CA HIS A 391 -17.58 23.68 -6.41
C HIS A 391 -17.48 22.22 -6.86
N GLN A 392 -17.64 21.26 -5.94
CA GLN A 392 -17.62 19.84 -6.24
C GLN A 392 -19.06 19.38 -6.37
N THR A 393 -19.60 19.38 -7.59
CA THR A 393 -20.93 18.81 -7.87
C THR A 393 -20.84 17.34 -8.31
N ALA A 394 -19.64 16.90 -8.69
CA ALA A 394 -19.34 15.53 -9.03
C ALA A 394 -17.91 15.17 -8.61
N CYS A 395 -17.70 13.88 -8.37
CA CYS A 395 -16.36 13.32 -8.22
C CYS A 395 -16.23 12.03 -9.02
N THR A 396 -15.00 11.65 -9.36
CA THR A 396 -14.74 10.51 -10.22
C THR A 396 -13.65 9.63 -9.63
N LEU A 397 -13.86 8.32 -9.68
CA LEU A 397 -12.82 7.32 -9.45
C LEU A 397 -12.43 6.69 -10.78
N VAL A 398 -11.14 6.43 -10.93
CA VAL A 398 -10.56 5.71 -12.06
C VAL A 398 -10.02 4.38 -11.53
N VAL A 399 -10.53 3.27 -12.05
CA VAL A 399 -10.00 1.94 -11.78
C VAL A 399 -9.22 1.49 -12.99
N ALA A 400 -7.97 1.07 -12.80
CA ALA A 400 -7.10 0.61 -13.88
C ALA A 400 -6.04 -0.37 -13.37
N GLU A 401 -5.28 -0.98 -14.28
CA GLU A 401 -4.06 -1.68 -13.90
C GLU A 401 -3.03 -0.67 -13.35
N ARG A 402 -2.42 -1.00 -12.20
CA ARG A 402 -1.36 -0.25 -11.55
C ARG A 402 -0.20 -0.06 -12.52
N GLY A 403 0.25 1.19 -12.64
CA GLY A 403 1.44 1.53 -13.42
C GLY A 403 2.70 0.87 -12.86
N LEU A 404 3.74 0.73 -13.69
CA LEU A 404 4.97 0.03 -13.31
C LEU A 404 5.75 0.73 -12.19
N VAL A 405 5.65 2.06 -12.08
CA VAL A 405 6.40 2.86 -11.12
C VAL A 405 5.49 3.95 -10.53
N SER A 406 5.50 4.07 -9.21
CA SER A 406 4.79 5.11 -8.48
C SER A 406 5.58 6.43 -8.45
N ASP A 407 4.89 7.56 -8.37
CA ASP A 407 5.56 8.86 -8.22
C ASP A 407 6.44 8.95 -6.96
N ALA A 408 6.10 8.21 -5.90
CA ALA A 408 6.91 8.12 -4.70
C ALA A 408 8.27 7.43 -4.96
N GLU A 409 8.29 6.36 -5.75
CA GLU A 409 9.54 5.70 -6.19
C GLU A 409 10.36 6.62 -7.09
N ARG A 410 9.73 7.35 -8.01
CA ARG A 410 10.40 8.35 -8.88
C ARG A 410 11.06 9.44 -8.04
N ILE A 411 10.38 9.95 -7.01
CA ILE A 411 10.92 10.93 -6.06
C ILE A 411 12.10 10.34 -5.28
N SER A 412 11.98 9.11 -4.76
CA SER A 412 13.06 8.45 -4.01
C SER A 412 14.31 8.28 -4.88
N ALA A 413 14.15 7.80 -6.11
CA ALA A 413 15.24 7.66 -7.06
C ALA A 413 15.87 9.02 -7.41
N ALA A 414 15.06 10.07 -7.57
CA ALA A 414 15.58 11.43 -7.79
C ALA A 414 16.42 11.92 -6.62
N MET A 415 15.97 11.68 -5.38
CA MET A 415 16.70 12.06 -4.17
C MET A 415 18.05 11.39 -4.07
N GLU A 416 18.11 10.09 -4.38
CA GLU A 416 19.38 9.39 -4.45
C GLU A 416 20.30 9.97 -5.53
N ARG A 417 19.78 10.31 -6.72
CA ARG A 417 20.61 10.94 -7.76
C ARG A 417 21.19 12.28 -7.31
N TYR A 418 20.39 13.15 -6.69
CA TYR A 418 20.89 14.44 -6.21
C TYR A 418 21.95 14.28 -5.12
N ASP A 419 21.78 13.32 -4.21
CA ASP A 419 22.76 13.04 -3.16
C ASP A 419 24.07 12.48 -3.76
N ASN A 420 23.98 11.70 -4.83
CA ASN A 420 25.11 11.15 -5.57
C ASN A 420 25.93 12.21 -6.32
N LEU A 421 25.40 13.41 -6.59
CA LEU A 421 26.13 14.49 -7.29
C LEU A 421 27.44 14.87 -6.60
N SER A 422 27.49 14.78 -5.27
CA SER A 422 28.70 15.00 -4.49
C SER A 422 29.84 14.05 -4.86
N CYS A 423 29.52 12.82 -5.26
CA CYS A 423 30.47 11.81 -5.73
C CYS A 423 30.92 12.05 -7.19
N LEU A 424 30.28 12.97 -7.90
CA LEU A 424 30.62 13.36 -9.28
C LEU A 424 31.40 14.68 -9.34
N ASP A 425 31.87 15.18 -8.18
CA ASP A 425 32.43 16.52 -7.99
C ASP A 425 31.50 17.67 -8.47
N ILE A 426 30.19 17.43 -8.46
CA ILE A 426 29.17 18.45 -8.77
C ILE A 426 28.63 19.00 -7.46
N LYS A 427 29.12 20.17 -7.07
CA LYS A 427 28.72 20.85 -5.83
C LYS A 427 27.58 21.83 -6.07
N LEU A 428 26.40 21.48 -5.58
CA LEU A 428 25.23 22.36 -5.56
C LEU A 428 25.13 23.09 -4.22
N GLU A 429 25.96 24.12 -4.01
CA GLU A 429 26.04 24.84 -2.71
C GLU A 429 24.68 25.37 -2.24
N ARG A 430 23.83 25.83 -3.16
CA ARG A 430 22.48 26.36 -2.87
C ARG A 430 21.41 25.27 -2.69
N ALA A 431 21.72 24.01 -2.99
CA ALA A 431 20.76 22.90 -2.94
C ALA A 431 20.68 22.20 -1.59
N ARG A 432 21.67 22.38 -0.69
CA ARG A 432 21.77 21.60 0.54
C ARG A 432 20.55 21.76 1.46
N SER A 433 20.01 22.98 1.59
CA SER A 433 18.78 23.23 2.35
C SER A 433 17.58 22.55 1.72
N VAL A 434 17.41 22.68 0.40
CA VAL A 434 16.31 22.07 -0.36
C VAL A 434 16.33 20.54 -0.24
N LEU A 435 17.50 19.92 -0.37
CA LEU A 435 17.68 18.47 -0.19
C LEU A 435 17.35 18.03 1.24
N GLY A 436 17.81 18.78 2.25
CA GLY A 436 17.48 18.50 3.66
C GLY A 436 15.97 18.58 3.93
N GLU A 437 15.29 19.60 3.38
CA GLU A 437 13.84 19.71 3.51
C GLU A 437 13.09 18.57 2.80
N MET A 438 13.52 18.17 1.60
CA MET A 438 12.90 17.08 0.86
C MET A 438 13.10 15.74 1.60
N ALA A 439 14.30 15.47 2.12
CA ALA A 439 14.58 14.30 2.94
C ALA A 439 13.65 14.22 4.17
N ASN A 440 13.42 15.35 4.84
CA ASN A 440 12.49 15.43 5.98
C ASN A 440 11.01 15.21 5.59
N GLN A 441 10.66 15.41 4.31
CA GLN A 441 9.30 15.18 3.80
C GLN A 441 9.06 13.73 3.36
N LEU A 442 10.11 12.96 3.02
CA LEU A 442 9.97 11.58 2.55
C LEU A 442 9.21 10.66 3.52
N PRO A 443 9.45 10.69 4.85
CA PRO A 443 8.68 9.85 5.78
C PRO A 443 7.18 10.19 5.79
N VAL A 444 6.83 11.47 5.62
CA VAL A 444 5.44 11.91 5.52
C VAL A 444 4.82 11.44 4.21
N LEU A 445 5.56 11.56 3.10
CA LEU A 445 5.13 11.08 1.79
C LEU A 445 4.89 9.56 1.81
N ALA A 446 5.82 8.78 2.37
CA ALA A 446 5.70 7.33 2.48
C ALA A 446 4.46 6.91 3.29
N ARG A 447 4.20 7.57 4.43
CA ARG A 447 2.97 7.33 5.21
C ARG A 447 1.71 7.63 4.41
N ARG A 448 1.68 8.77 3.70
CA ARG A 448 0.54 9.15 2.85
C ARG A 448 0.33 8.18 1.69
N ALA A 449 1.41 7.73 1.05
CA ALA A 449 1.37 6.73 -0.02
C ALA A 449 0.81 5.39 0.48
N LYS A 450 1.24 4.95 1.68
CA LYS A 450 0.69 3.75 2.34
C LYS A 450 -0.82 3.89 2.60
N THR A 451 -1.27 5.00 3.18
CA THR A 451 -2.69 5.24 3.49
C THR A 451 -3.55 5.36 2.23
N ALA A 452 -3.06 6.04 1.19
CA ALA A 452 -3.78 6.22 -0.06
C ALA A 452 -4.04 4.91 -0.84
N GLY A 453 -3.34 3.82 -0.50
CA GLY A 453 -3.60 2.50 -1.07
C GLY A 453 -4.98 1.94 -0.76
N SER A 454 -5.61 2.38 0.34
CA SER A 454 -6.99 2.04 0.70
C SER A 454 -7.90 3.26 0.83
N GLU A 455 -7.39 4.38 1.33
CA GLU A 455 -8.15 5.60 1.62
C GLU A 455 -8.17 6.56 0.42
N LEU A 456 -9.33 6.67 -0.23
CA LEU A 456 -9.54 7.51 -1.40
C LEU A 456 -9.42 9.00 -1.06
N THR A 457 -9.89 9.40 0.12
CA THR A 457 -9.94 10.79 0.54
C THR A 457 -8.55 11.40 0.80
N GLY A 458 -7.56 10.60 1.21
CA GLY A 458 -6.18 11.03 1.45
C GLY A 458 -5.36 11.30 0.18
N SER A 459 -5.89 10.95 -0.99
CA SER A 459 -5.22 11.08 -2.29
C SER A 459 -4.84 12.52 -2.66
N ASP A 460 -5.69 13.50 -2.35
CA ASP A 460 -5.44 14.90 -2.69
C ASP A 460 -4.24 15.46 -1.92
N ASP A 461 -4.09 15.08 -0.66
CA ASP A 461 -2.94 15.47 0.17
C ASP A 461 -1.66 14.77 -0.27
N LEU A 462 -1.76 13.50 -0.68
CA LEU A 462 -0.65 12.78 -1.31
C LEU A 462 -0.21 13.48 -2.60
N ARG A 463 -1.15 13.78 -3.52
CA ARG A 463 -0.86 14.46 -4.78
C ARG A 463 -0.22 15.82 -4.56
N LYS A 464 -0.77 16.66 -3.66
CA LYS A 464 -0.17 17.96 -3.30
C LYS A 464 1.25 17.81 -2.75
N SER A 465 1.54 16.73 -2.03
CA SER A 465 2.87 16.44 -1.52
C SER A 465 3.84 16.06 -2.63
N ILE A 466 3.40 15.18 -3.53
CA ILE A 466 4.13 14.76 -4.72
C ILE A 466 4.44 15.99 -5.59
N ASP A 467 3.43 16.78 -5.95
CA ASP A 467 3.59 17.97 -6.79
C ASP A 467 4.57 18.97 -6.19
N ARG A 468 4.50 19.19 -4.87
CA ARG A 468 5.43 20.08 -4.16
C ARG A 468 6.87 19.56 -4.23
N ILE A 469 7.07 18.26 -4.02
CA ILE A 469 8.40 17.66 -4.08
C ILE A 469 8.93 17.66 -5.51
N LEU A 470 8.11 17.31 -6.51
CA LEU A 470 8.50 17.36 -7.93
C LEU A 470 8.82 18.78 -8.39
N ALA A 471 8.10 19.79 -7.91
CA ALA A 471 8.44 21.19 -8.17
C ALA A 471 9.81 21.57 -7.61
N ARG A 472 10.17 21.06 -6.41
CA ARG A 472 11.51 21.22 -5.82
C ARG A 472 12.57 20.48 -6.62
N CYS A 473 12.30 19.26 -7.09
CA CYS A 473 13.18 18.56 -8.03
C CYS A 473 13.42 19.41 -9.29
N GLY A 474 12.37 20.00 -9.88
CA GLY A 474 12.53 20.88 -11.04
C GLY A 474 13.40 22.12 -10.77
N HIS A 475 13.38 22.65 -9.55
CA HIS A 475 14.31 23.71 -9.15
C HIS A 475 15.75 23.20 -9.03
N LEU A 476 15.95 22.02 -8.43
CA LEU A 476 17.26 21.38 -8.34
C LEU A 476 17.84 21.01 -9.71
N ASP A 477 17.02 20.50 -10.63
CA ASP A 477 17.40 20.20 -12.01
C ASP A 477 17.91 21.44 -12.73
N ARG A 478 17.27 22.60 -12.52
CA ARG A 478 17.72 23.87 -13.09
C ARG A 478 19.08 24.29 -12.52
N LEU A 479 19.25 24.25 -11.20
CA LEU A 479 20.54 24.54 -10.56
C LEU A 479 21.65 23.58 -11.02
N LEU A 480 21.31 22.31 -11.23
CA LEU A 480 22.21 21.30 -11.74
C LEU A 480 22.63 21.61 -13.18
N LEU A 481 21.67 21.87 -14.06
CA LEU A 481 21.96 22.25 -15.45
C LEU A 481 22.81 23.51 -15.51
N GLU A 482 22.44 24.57 -14.79
CA GLU A 482 23.23 25.81 -14.70
C GLU A 482 24.66 25.55 -14.23
N THR A 483 24.83 24.65 -13.26
CA THR A 483 26.15 24.25 -12.75
C THR A 483 26.97 23.53 -13.82
N LEU A 484 26.38 22.56 -14.54
CA LEU A 484 27.04 21.84 -15.64
C LEU A 484 27.46 22.77 -16.78
N LEU A 485 26.57 23.68 -17.19
CA LEU A 485 26.86 24.68 -18.23
C LEU A 485 27.98 25.63 -17.78
N ARG A 486 27.93 26.11 -16.54
CA ARG A 486 28.99 26.96 -15.97
C ARG A 486 30.33 26.24 -15.88
N LEU A 487 30.35 24.99 -15.42
CA LEU A 487 31.58 24.18 -15.34
C LEU A 487 32.18 23.98 -16.73
N THR A 488 31.34 23.68 -17.74
CA THR A 488 31.76 23.54 -19.13
C THR A 488 32.34 24.84 -19.69
N GLU A 489 31.73 25.98 -19.39
CA GLU A 489 32.16 27.28 -19.91
C GLU A 489 33.44 27.79 -19.26
N THR A 490 33.59 27.60 -17.94
CA THR A 490 34.69 28.18 -17.15
C THR A 490 35.90 27.26 -16.99
N ARG A 491 35.73 25.95 -17.19
CA ARG A 491 36.78 24.94 -17.04
C ARG A 491 36.77 24.01 -18.25
N GLU A 492 37.84 23.26 -18.45
CA GLU A 492 37.84 22.11 -19.38
C GLU A 492 37.08 20.91 -18.79
N TYR A 493 35.86 21.16 -18.33
CA TYR A 493 35.04 20.16 -17.65
C TYR A 493 34.47 19.16 -18.66
N HIS A 494 34.78 17.89 -18.43
CA HIS A 494 34.20 16.77 -19.16
C HIS A 494 33.40 15.89 -18.19
N PHE A 495 32.08 15.84 -18.34
CA PHE A 495 31.21 15.11 -17.41
C PHE A 495 31.59 13.63 -17.26
N VAL A 496 31.94 12.95 -18.36
CA VAL A 496 32.45 11.56 -18.33
C VAL A 496 33.68 11.40 -17.43
N GLU A 497 34.59 12.37 -17.39
CA GLU A 497 35.77 12.30 -16.51
C GLU A 497 35.40 12.53 -15.05
N ALA A 498 34.38 13.35 -14.80
CA ALA A 498 33.96 13.71 -13.45
C ALA A 498 33.42 12.52 -12.64
N TYR A 499 32.74 11.57 -13.29
CA TYR A 499 32.21 10.39 -12.60
C TYR A 499 33.18 9.19 -12.57
N ARG A 500 34.17 9.12 -13.47
CA ARG A 500 35.08 7.95 -13.57
C ARG A 500 35.77 7.57 -12.25
N PRO A 501 36.20 8.49 -11.37
CA PRO A 501 36.82 8.12 -10.10
C PRO A 501 35.90 7.34 -9.16
N THR A 502 34.58 7.48 -9.29
CA THR A 502 33.59 6.85 -8.41
C THR A 502 32.80 5.72 -9.07
N TYR A 503 33.12 5.40 -10.32
CA TYR A 503 32.48 4.35 -11.11
C TYR A 503 33.50 3.31 -11.58
N THR A 504 33.07 2.06 -11.68
CA THR A 504 33.85 0.96 -12.25
C THR A 504 33.28 0.51 -13.58
N LEU A 505 34.15 0.09 -14.50
CA LEU A 505 33.74 -0.44 -15.78
C LEU A 505 33.21 -1.88 -15.59
N GLU A 506 31.94 -2.08 -15.91
CA GLU A 506 31.25 -3.39 -15.83
C GLU A 506 31.35 -4.12 -17.17
N GLU A 507 31.16 -3.40 -18.29
CA GLU A 507 31.18 -3.96 -19.64
C GLU A 507 31.77 -2.96 -20.64
N ALA A 508 32.53 -3.44 -21.61
CA ALA A 508 32.95 -2.67 -22.78
C ALA A 508 32.81 -3.53 -24.05
N ALA A 509 32.11 -3.02 -25.06
CA ALA A 509 31.87 -3.73 -26.31
C ALA A 509 31.83 -2.78 -27.50
N ALA A 510 32.28 -3.25 -28.67
CA ALA A 510 32.06 -2.52 -29.91
C ALA A 510 30.57 -2.55 -30.28
N CYS A 511 30.02 -1.42 -30.70
CA CYS A 511 28.65 -1.34 -31.17
C CYS A 511 28.55 -1.83 -32.62
N PRO A 512 27.44 -2.49 -33.01
CA PRO A 512 27.18 -2.80 -34.42
C PRO A 512 27.02 -1.55 -35.30
N ALA A 513 26.56 -0.45 -34.72
CA ALA A 513 26.38 0.82 -35.43
C ALA A 513 27.68 1.62 -35.45
N ALA A 514 27.97 2.25 -36.59
CA ALA A 514 29.04 3.22 -36.74
C ALA A 514 28.72 4.56 -36.06
N CYS A 515 29.76 5.38 -35.83
CA CYS A 515 29.64 6.73 -35.29
C CYS A 515 28.80 7.58 -36.24
N GLY A 516 27.70 8.16 -35.73
CA GLY A 516 26.83 9.03 -36.52
C GLY A 516 27.49 10.32 -37.03
N TYR A 517 28.73 10.61 -36.61
CA TYR A 517 29.46 11.82 -37.00
C TYR A 517 30.57 11.56 -38.03
N CYS A 518 31.41 10.53 -37.82
CA CYS A 518 32.56 10.24 -38.69
C CYS A 518 32.52 8.86 -39.37
N GLY A 519 31.55 8.00 -39.04
CA GLY A 519 31.43 6.66 -39.61
C GLY A 519 32.37 5.60 -39.00
N GLU A 520 33.22 5.96 -38.03
CA GLU A 520 34.10 5.02 -37.35
C GLU A 520 33.38 4.09 -36.38
N VAL A 521 34.02 2.97 -36.00
CA VAL A 521 33.47 2.06 -34.98
C VAL A 521 33.38 2.78 -33.63
N VAL A 522 32.24 2.64 -32.94
CA VAL A 522 32.05 3.16 -31.57
C VAL A 522 32.03 2.03 -30.55
N TYR A 523 32.39 2.37 -29.32
CA TYR A 523 32.41 1.47 -28.19
C TYR A 523 31.36 1.90 -27.17
N ARG A 524 30.57 0.93 -26.69
CA ARG A 524 29.68 1.08 -25.54
C ARG A 524 30.43 0.68 -24.28
N TYR A 525 30.37 1.53 -23.26
CA TYR A 525 30.84 1.26 -21.92
C TYR A 525 29.65 1.29 -20.96
N VAL A 526 29.54 0.26 -20.12
CA VAL A 526 28.61 0.23 -18.99
C VAL A 526 29.43 0.47 -17.74
N ASN A 527 29.25 1.64 -17.11
CA ASN A 527 29.93 1.98 -15.87
C ASN A 527 28.94 1.91 -14.71
N ARG A 528 29.36 1.35 -13.58
CA ARG A 528 28.55 1.17 -12.38
C ARG A 528 29.14 1.94 -11.20
N SER A 529 28.32 2.68 -10.47
CA SER A 529 28.80 3.39 -9.27
C SER A 529 29.33 2.40 -8.23
N LEU A 530 30.48 2.71 -7.63
CA LEU A 530 31.08 1.89 -6.57
C LEU A 530 30.28 1.94 -5.27
N LEU A 531 29.68 3.10 -4.96
CA LEU A 531 28.93 3.31 -3.71
C LEU A 531 27.44 2.99 -3.87
N ARG A 532 26.91 3.03 -5.10
CA ARG A 532 25.48 2.82 -5.41
C ARG A 532 25.33 1.93 -6.64
N PRO A 533 25.48 0.60 -6.50
CA PRO A 533 25.60 -0.30 -7.64
C PRO A 533 24.41 -0.32 -8.61
N HIS A 534 23.23 0.15 -8.20
CA HIS A 534 22.07 0.30 -9.08
C HIS A 534 22.14 1.53 -9.99
N LEU A 535 23.01 2.51 -9.67
CA LEU A 535 23.28 3.64 -10.55
C LEU A 535 24.31 3.23 -11.61
N ARG A 536 23.88 3.24 -12.87
CA ARG A 536 24.70 2.89 -14.03
C ARG A 536 24.78 4.07 -14.99
N ARG A 537 25.83 4.07 -15.81
CA ARG A 537 26.06 4.99 -16.93
C ARG A 537 26.35 4.18 -18.19
N TYR A 538 25.70 4.55 -19.28
CA TYR A 538 25.85 3.94 -20.59
C TYR A 538 26.51 4.97 -21.51
N LEU A 539 27.83 4.85 -21.69
CA LEU A 539 28.64 5.76 -22.49
C LEU A 539 28.87 5.15 -23.88
N ILE A 540 28.64 5.94 -24.92
CA ILE A 540 29.10 5.67 -26.28
C ILE A 540 30.29 6.56 -26.60
N SER A 541 31.42 5.94 -26.97
CA SER A 541 32.65 6.65 -27.33
C SER A 541 33.17 6.23 -28.70
N CYS A 542 33.55 7.23 -29.49
CA CYS A 542 34.22 7.09 -30.77
C CYS A 542 35.72 7.41 -30.61
N PRO A 543 36.64 6.63 -31.18
CA PRO A 543 38.08 6.95 -31.17
C PRO A 543 38.43 8.31 -31.80
N VAL A 544 37.59 8.80 -32.73
CA VAL A 544 37.79 10.07 -33.44
C VAL A 544 37.00 11.21 -32.78
N CYS A 545 35.71 11.00 -32.51
CA CYS A 545 34.82 12.06 -31.99
C CYS A 545 34.77 12.14 -30.46
N GLY A 546 35.41 11.22 -29.73
CA GLY A 546 35.38 11.17 -28.27
C GLY A 546 34.06 10.63 -27.71
N ALA A 547 33.60 11.15 -26.57
CA ALA A 547 32.33 10.76 -25.96
C ALA A 547 31.15 11.38 -26.73
N THR A 548 30.41 10.57 -27.48
CA THR A 548 29.33 11.04 -28.36
C THR A 548 27.99 11.08 -27.63
N SER A 549 27.76 10.17 -26.67
CA SER A 549 26.53 10.08 -25.88
C SER A 549 26.81 9.42 -24.53
N ASP A 550 26.15 9.86 -23.46
CA ASP A 550 26.23 9.22 -22.13
C ASP A 550 24.90 9.38 -21.37
N THR A 551 24.29 8.27 -20.98
CA THR A 551 22.98 8.24 -20.29
C THR A 551 22.98 7.40 -19.01
N GLU A 552 21.99 7.59 -18.13
CA GLU A 552 21.78 6.72 -16.95
C GLU A 552 20.82 5.56 -17.21
N ASP A 553 20.19 5.58 -18.38
CA ASP A 553 19.18 4.61 -18.80
C ASP A 553 19.51 4.16 -20.22
N GLU A 554 19.66 2.86 -20.41
CA GLU A 554 20.03 2.29 -21.71
C GLU A 554 18.91 2.40 -22.75
N SER A 555 17.67 2.61 -22.30
CA SER A 555 16.54 2.85 -23.20
C SER A 555 16.53 4.28 -23.75
N VAL A 556 17.36 5.17 -23.22
CA VAL A 556 17.45 6.57 -23.65
C VAL A 556 18.68 6.77 -24.52
N ARG A 557 18.51 7.43 -25.66
CA ARG A 557 19.61 7.83 -26.55
C ARG A 557 19.53 9.31 -26.84
N ILE A 558 20.69 9.92 -27.01
CA ILE A 558 20.80 11.32 -27.37
C ILE A 558 21.91 11.55 -28.39
N SER A 559 21.61 12.34 -29.42
CA SER A 559 22.53 12.65 -30.51
C SER A 559 22.35 14.08 -31.02
N VAL A 560 23.41 14.63 -31.63
CA VAL A 560 23.43 15.97 -32.22
C VAL A 560 23.70 15.88 -33.73
N ALA A 561 22.72 16.22 -34.57
CA ALA A 561 22.83 16.26 -36.03
C ALA A 561 22.95 17.71 -36.56
N GLY A 562 23.47 17.91 -37.79
CA GLY A 562 23.70 19.23 -38.38
C GLY A 562 25.11 19.44 -38.94
N ASP A 563 25.39 20.61 -39.54
CA ASP A 563 26.74 20.96 -40.01
C ASP A 563 27.66 21.25 -38.81
N ASN A 564 28.83 20.61 -38.77
CA ASN A 564 29.82 20.87 -37.73
C ASN A 564 30.85 21.93 -38.14
N ARG A 565 30.75 22.49 -39.36
CA ARG A 565 31.64 23.54 -39.86
C ARG A 565 30.95 24.90 -39.74
N LEU A 566 31.32 25.65 -38.72
CA LEU A 566 30.72 26.95 -38.41
C LEU A 566 31.48 28.09 -39.10
N LEU A 567 30.76 29.06 -39.63
CA LEU A 567 31.34 30.32 -40.13
C LEU A 567 31.38 31.35 -38.98
N PRO A 568 32.46 32.14 -38.84
CA PRO A 568 32.49 33.24 -37.87
C PRO A 568 31.30 34.19 -38.04
N GLN A 569 30.77 34.71 -36.93
CA GLN A 569 29.66 35.67 -36.92
C GLN A 569 28.39 35.18 -37.65
N SER A 570 28.19 33.86 -37.76
CA SER A 570 27.02 33.26 -38.40
C SER A 570 26.14 32.51 -37.41
N ASP A 571 24.86 32.40 -37.77
CA ASP A 571 23.91 31.53 -37.08
C ASP A 571 23.89 30.17 -37.78
N THR A 572 24.08 29.11 -37.02
CA THR A 572 23.96 27.72 -37.48
C THR A 572 22.93 27.00 -36.62
N THR A 573 22.08 26.19 -37.24
CA THR A 573 21.12 25.34 -36.52
C THR A 573 21.57 23.89 -36.58
N MET A 574 21.57 23.25 -35.41
CA MET A 574 21.79 21.82 -35.24
C MET A 574 20.50 21.20 -34.67
N VAL A 575 20.27 19.91 -34.92
CA VAL A 575 19.11 19.18 -34.41
C VAL A 575 19.57 18.24 -33.31
N ILE A 576 18.93 18.32 -32.14
CA ILE A 576 19.13 17.39 -31.03
C ILE A 576 17.99 16.39 -31.04
N THR A 577 18.33 15.11 -31.18
CA THR A 577 17.35 14.02 -31.10
C THR A 577 17.50 13.32 -29.76
N ILE A 578 16.38 13.16 -29.04
CA ILE A 578 16.28 12.39 -27.80
C ILE A 578 15.28 11.26 -28.02
N ASP A 579 15.78 10.02 -28.09
CA ASP A 579 14.95 8.82 -28.17
C ASP A 579 14.73 8.24 -26.77
N ASN A 580 13.50 7.86 -26.47
CA ASN A 580 13.12 7.21 -25.22
C ASN A 580 12.37 5.91 -25.53
N ALA A 581 13.09 4.79 -25.57
CA ALA A 581 12.50 3.47 -25.69
C ALA A 581 11.95 2.93 -24.35
N GLY A 582 12.06 3.70 -23.26
CA GLY A 582 11.59 3.33 -21.93
C GLY A 582 10.07 3.46 -21.79
N ASP A 583 9.56 2.95 -20.67
CA ASP A 583 8.12 2.92 -20.37
C ASP A 583 7.61 4.16 -19.61
N GLU A 584 8.48 5.13 -19.33
CA GLU A 584 8.13 6.37 -18.65
C GLU A 584 8.37 7.60 -19.53
N ASP A 585 7.51 8.60 -19.42
CA ASP A 585 7.76 9.92 -19.98
C ASP A 585 8.92 10.62 -19.26
N LEU A 586 9.77 11.30 -20.04
CA LEU A 586 10.86 12.11 -19.54
C LEU A 586 10.51 13.58 -19.65
N LYS A 587 10.70 14.34 -18.56
CA LYS A 587 10.66 15.80 -18.57
C LYS A 587 12.08 16.31 -18.37
N LEU A 588 12.65 16.96 -19.39
CA LEU A 588 14.07 17.29 -19.44
C LEU A 588 14.26 18.80 -19.65
N LEU A 589 15.16 19.38 -18.86
CA LEU A 589 15.76 20.70 -19.12
C LEU A 589 16.97 20.53 -20.02
N LEU A 590 17.07 21.34 -21.05
CA LEU A 590 18.08 21.21 -22.09
C LEU A 590 19.07 22.37 -22.02
N GLY A 591 20.35 22.11 -22.26
CA GLY A 591 21.37 23.15 -22.32
C GLY A 591 22.58 22.72 -23.13
N ALA A 592 23.17 23.67 -23.86
CA ALA A 592 24.36 23.44 -24.65
C ALA A 592 25.42 24.53 -24.38
N ARG A 593 26.69 24.12 -24.29
CA ARG A 593 27.84 25.04 -24.23
C ARG A 593 29.03 24.45 -24.95
N ILE A 594 29.90 25.34 -25.43
CA ILE A 594 31.26 25.00 -25.85
C ILE A 594 32.23 25.35 -24.72
N THR A 595 33.26 24.53 -24.55
CA THR A 595 34.35 24.79 -23.62
C THR A 595 35.03 26.12 -23.93
N ARG A 596 35.07 27.04 -22.94
CA ARG A 596 35.56 28.43 -23.12
C ARG A 596 34.89 29.21 -24.27
N GLY A 597 33.62 28.92 -24.60
CA GLY A 597 32.93 29.56 -25.73
C GLY A 597 32.61 31.04 -25.54
N LYS A 598 32.23 31.48 -24.34
CA LYS A 598 31.79 32.86 -24.09
C LYS A 598 32.84 33.95 -24.35
N PRO A 599 34.12 33.79 -23.96
CA PRO A 599 35.20 34.70 -24.38
C PRO A 599 35.33 34.88 -25.90
N HIS A 600 34.84 33.91 -26.69
CA HIS A 600 34.86 33.93 -28.15
C HIS A 600 33.53 34.39 -28.77
N GLY A 601 32.56 34.83 -27.97
CA GLY A 601 31.28 35.37 -28.44
C GLY A 601 30.27 34.31 -28.89
N PHE A 602 30.40 33.05 -28.46
CA PHE A 602 29.40 32.03 -28.77
C PHE A 602 28.13 32.22 -27.93
N GLU A 603 26.97 32.14 -28.58
CA GLU A 603 25.66 32.11 -27.95
C GLU A 603 24.90 30.85 -28.38
N PHE A 604 24.09 30.30 -27.48
CA PHE A 604 23.32 29.08 -27.70
C PHE A 604 21.88 29.31 -27.29
N ARG A 605 20.93 28.95 -28.14
CA ARG A 605 19.49 28.99 -27.87
C ARG A 605 18.86 27.66 -28.25
N LEU A 606 18.01 27.15 -27.36
CA LEU A 606 17.23 25.92 -27.58
C LEU A 606 15.76 26.29 -27.60
N GLU A 607 15.04 25.82 -28.61
CA GLU A 607 13.59 26.03 -28.70
C GLU A 607 12.87 24.68 -28.85
N PRO A 608 12.22 24.15 -27.80
CA PRO A 608 12.11 24.68 -26.43
C PRO A 608 13.28 24.29 -25.50
N GLU A 609 13.52 25.07 -24.43
CA GLU A 609 14.51 24.74 -23.38
C GLU A 609 14.06 23.62 -22.42
N THR A 610 12.78 23.27 -22.46
CA THR A 610 12.20 22.16 -21.70
C THR A 610 11.37 21.31 -22.64
N VAL A 611 11.62 20.00 -22.65
CA VAL A 611 10.88 19.04 -23.45
C VAL A 611 10.26 17.96 -22.60
N ARG A 612 9.14 17.41 -23.10
CA ARG A 612 8.59 16.14 -22.66
C ARG A 612 8.84 15.11 -23.76
N VAL A 613 9.63 14.07 -23.46
CA VAL A 613 9.86 12.94 -24.36
C VAL A 613 8.90 11.82 -23.95
N PRO A 614 7.90 11.47 -24.77
CA PRO A 614 6.96 10.41 -24.42
C PRO A 614 7.66 9.07 -24.20
N ALA A 615 7.08 8.20 -23.38
CA ALA A 615 7.44 6.78 -23.31
C ALA A 615 7.36 6.15 -24.70
N ARG A 616 8.35 5.35 -25.07
CA ARG A 616 8.47 4.71 -26.39
C ARG A 616 8.36 5.70 -27.56
N GLY A 617 8.87 6.92 -27.37
CA GLY A 617 8.81 8.02 -28.33
C GLY A 617 10.16 8.70 -28.54
N HIS A 618 10.17 9.76 -29.34
CA HIS A 618 11.33 10.63 -29.52
C HIS A 618 10.89 12.09 -29.63
N VAL A 619 11.85 13.01 -29.49
CA VAL A 619 11.66 14.44 -29.78
C VAL A 619 12.91 14.99 -30.46
N ASP A 620 12.70 15.86 -31.43
CA ASP A 620 13.74 16.67 -32.05
C ASP A 620 13.65 18.11 -31.53
N VAL A 621 14.79 18.71 -31.25
CA VAL A 621 14.91 20.09 -30.74
C VAL A 621 15.97 20.84 -31.52
N ASP A 622 15.62 22.03 -31.99
CA ASP A 622 16.57 22.89 -32.67
C ASP A 622 17.48 23.58 -31.66
N LEU A 623 18.79 23.47 -31.91
CA LEU A 623 19.86 24.18 -31.24
C LEU A 623 20.41 25.23 -32.21
N ALA A 624 20.07 26.49 -31.96
CA ALA A 624 20.68 27.62 -32.65
C ALA A 624 22.00 28.00 -31.97
N ILE A 625 23.06 28.06 -32.77
CA ILE A 625 24.41 28.45 -32.36
C ILE A 625 24.77 29.72 -33.12
N ARG A 626 24.93 30.82 -32.39
CA ARG A 626 25.53 32.04 -32.93
C ARG A 626 27.03 31.97 -32.69
N THR A 627 27.78 31.86 -33.76
CA THR A 627 29.25 31.78 -33.72
C THR A 627 29.81 33.17 -33.55
N GLY A 628 30.70 33.38 -32.59
CA GLY A 628 31.41 34.66 -32.47
C GLY A 628 32.64 34.73 -33.39
N GLU A 629 33.69 35.41 -32.94
CA GLU A 629 34.94 35.59 -33.67
C GLU A 629 36.13 35.04 -32.84
N PRO A 630 36.31 33.72 -32.80
CA PRO A 630 37.39 33.10 -32.05
C PRO A 630 38.74 33.50 -32.63
N GLN A 631 39.69 33.91 -31.77
CA GLN A 631 41.04 34.32 -32.18
C GLN A 631 41.91 33.16 -32.68
N ILE A 632 41.51 31.92 -32.40
CA ILE A 632 42.26 30.70 -32.74
C ILE A 632 41.33 29.76 -33.51
N ARG A 633 41.78 29.30 -34.69
CA ARG A 633 41.10 28.25 -35.46
C ARG A 633 41.43 26.90 -34.84
N HIS A 634 40.53 26.40 -34.01
CA HIS A 634 40.65 25.09 -33.38
C HIS A 634 39.29 24.39 -33.32
N THR A 635 39.34 23.07 -33.17
CA THR A 635 38.14 22.26 -32.93
C THR A 635 37.60 22.59 -31.54
N MET A 636 36.35 22.98 -31.49
CA MET A 636 35.63 23.31 -30.26
C MET A 636 34.69 22.15 -29.91
N LEU A 637 34.61 21.78 -28.64
CA LEU A 637 33.77 20.68 -28.20
C LEU A 637 32.43 21.21 -27.70
N LEU A 638 31.38 20.97 -28.48
CA LEU A 638 30.00 21.17 -28.06
C LEU A 638 29.65 20.10 -27.01
N ARG A 639 29.13 20.58 -25.89
CA ARG A 639 28.58 19.75 -24.81
C ARG A 639 27.10 20.07 -24.67
N PHE A 640 26.28 19.10 -24.96
CA PHE A 640 24.85 19.14 -24.74
C PHE A 640 24.50 18.35 -23.48
N TYR A 641 23.64 18.91 -22.64
CA TYR A 641 23.11 18.28 -21.44
C TYR A 641 21.58 18.27 -21.47
N ALA A 642 21.00 17.14 -21.09
CA ALA A 642 19.59 17.04 -20.73
C ALA A 642 19.48 16.56 -19.28
N VAL A 643 18.77 17.32 -18.44
CA VAL A 643 18.67 17.08 -17.00
C VAL A 643 17.21 16.92 -16.58
N GLY A 644 16.90 15.90 -15.78
CA GLY A 644 15.55 15.73 -15.22
C GLY A 644 15.50 14.72 -14.07
N LEU A 645 14.89 15.09 -12.96
CA LEU A 645 14.84 14.29 -11.73
C LEU A 645 16.22 13.80 -11.29
N GLY A 646 17.21 14.67 -11.37
CA GLY A 646 18.61 14.40 -11.05
C GLY A 646 19.36 13.54 -12.08
N ARG A 647 18.69 13.00 -13.11
CA ARG A 647 19.35 12.31 -14.22
C ARG A 647 20.13 13.33 -15.04
N ILE A 648 21.34 12.96 -15.47
CA ILE A 648 22.15 13.77 -16.38
C ILE A 648 22.37 12.97 -17.66
N PHE A 649 21.84 13.41 -18.78
CA PHE A 649 22.17 12.88 -20.10
C PHE A 649 23.11 13.86 -20.81
N PHE A 650 24.07 13.31 -21.55
CA PHE A 650 25.12 14.08 -22.18
C PHE A 650 25.26 13.65 -23.66
N ALA A 651 25.44 14.63 -24.55
CA ALA A 651 25.89 14.39 -25.91
C ALA A 651 27.04 15.34 -26.26
N GLY A 652 28.04 14.79 -26.94
CA GLY A 652 29.21 15.53 -27.38
C GLY A 652 29.24 15.66 -28.90
N ARG A 653 29.74 16.79 -29.40
CA ARG A 653 30.05 16.95 -30.83
C ARG A 653 31.21 17.92 -31.04
N ASP A 654 32.08 17.63 -31.98
CA ASP A 654 33.14 18.53 -32.41
C ASP A 654 32.58 19.58 -33.37
N LEU A 655 33.05 20.82 -33.24
CA LEU A 655 32.70 21.96 -34.09
C LEU A 655 33.98 22.60 -34.63
N TRP A 656 34.00 22.87 -35.93
CA TRP A 656 35.13 23.43 -36.66
C TRP A 656 34.79 24.84 -37.12
N ILE A 657 35.49 25.86 -36.61
CA ILE A 657 35.36 27.23 -37.15
C ILE A 657 36.29 27.42 -38.34
N ARG A 658 35.75 27.86 -39.47
CA ARG A 658 36.51 28.10 -40.71
C ARG A 658 37.32 29.39 -40.71
#